data_AF-A0A7X9WN31-F1
#
_entry.id   AF-A0A7X9WN31-F1
#
_cell.length_a   1.000
_cell.length_b   1.000
_cell.length_c   1.000
_cell.angle_alpha   90.00
_cell.angle_beta   90.00
_cell.angle_gamma   90.00
#
_symmetry.space_group_name_H-M   'P 1'
#
loop_
_entity.id
_entity.type
_entity.pdbx_description
1 polymer ?
#
loop_
_entity_poly.entity_id
_entity_poly.type
_entity_poly.pdbx_seq_one_letter_code
_entity_poly.pdbx_strand_id
1 'polypeptide(L)'
;MSRIAHSRTALMIGGATAALAAMLAVSPAAAQSTDQVNGTRVAASHQRADHSRALADTSGFEIVTAAPPAESSDIALRANAVTTSVRANRSDSKLATEVSEAGWRRTTELTSGNGGIVADGAALLVTTQRGMAATTTALSTDGVLAISADTSHANRITVADNRLDAQALGNDAAAALSLAGLQEPAAGGILGFQSNDRRSAVTATNMAAMRIGVGATFDSDIAMTDNLVRALGYGNAFSSDFSVTGTNARGADGGAPASLVPSDGNPAVSATFATLSHQQQDGSVTVRAGDDDESDPFHLVVFGQLSRSSAQHDGDALVAGSYGSQSDNAMSLRIGTVSGGGAVANITSVQRSGDIDIRADTVGGMRTNILGTMSEAQASLSDNTARAVAIANLAERNLLSVEATDIDTVGLPGSGPVGTASSGYDNSSSVTAAFSVQNVQDFGEARIAAVSTSALKLGAAGPVLRSALAADGNAVSVAATGNGATSGLTLAAPVLRTSADLNNIQSGSGGIRVEAGNGLAPLGTVLALPATVLGSELSVRDNALTGTAIGNSASNSMHVTGTGLANGSGHDEAVSGPLPEGYGAAADYALASSQTLGLSGALEDAVGLDSIVAGRFGMLGDSRAYGSDYGVEDNQVAATIIGNTVANRLSVDAVSLGAADVPAPGSALSSAQYGQVIGKAHAYQALVTPGSLDGSSVSVKANTNQAYAGINEADNRLSLDAVYGGALTGRNAQLAIGSSVAVSGDHVFGNLQFAGGGISADAITSIENADSGIGLAGSRFVVEDNVTTAEAAANRATNVVEFAAVGGGAASALGNQQFSTANVTASASLDAGYRVSPFPGTPMIDGSSVSIADNATSALARGNAADNQLVVRGGVAMAAASAGADRYNLWAEAGAPLLNAQTNHGSVTAMASDSLIGAAFNGPLAGISRSSLVIGGNSVSAAAYGNTATNAATQSSVGSPPSVAVVSSQTNYGPVTAFATGNRLTMPLSAMTGSSFALTGNQVSAVAIGNQAINTVTSLR
;
A
#
# COMPACT_ATOMS: atom_id res chain seq x y z
N MET A 1 21.38 30.28 -63.63
CA MET A 1 22.78 30.06 -64.07
C MET A 1 23.13 28.58 -63.89
N SER A 2 23.59 27.91 -64.98
CA SER A 2 24.30 26.60 -65.05
C SER A 2 23.54 25.29 -64.71
N ARG A 3 23.09 24.46 -65.69
CA ARG A 3 23.74 23.28 -66.41
C ARG A 3 23.89 22.01 -65.54
N ILE A 4 23.24 20.85 -65.81
CA ILE A 4 23.31 19.79 -66.88
C ILE A 4 24.49 18.77 -66.74
N ALA A 5 24.13 17.47 -66.89
CA ALA A 5 24.89 16.21 -67.15
C ALA A 5 25.37 15.42 -65.90
N HIS A 6 24.98 14.17 -65.58
CA HIS A 6 24.71 12.91 -66.31
C HIS A 6 25.87 12.35 -67.16
N SER A 7 26.45 11.24 -66.68
CA SER A 7 27.18 10.24 -67.47
C SER A 7 27.03 8.85 -66.82
N ARG A 8 26.73 7.86 -67.67
CA ARG A 8 26.31 6.48 -67.39
C ARG A 8 27.48 5.56 -67.04
N THR A 9 27.20 4.47 -66.31
CA THR A 9 27.75 3.15 -66.68
C THR A 9 26.79 2.03 -66.22
N ALA A 10 26.44 1.17 -67.16
CA ALA A 10 25.61 -0.02 -66.96
C ALA A 10 26.41 -1.14 -66.29
N LEU A 11 25.77 -1.99 -65.48
CA LEU A 11 26.26 -3.34 -65.24
C LEU A 11 25.11 -4.35 -65.03
N MET A 12 24.90 -5.10 -66.11
CA MET A 12 24.46 -6.49 -66.23
C MET A 12 23.90 -7.21 -65.00
N ILE A 13 22.63 -7.61 -65.15
CA ILE A 13 21.97 -8.72 -64.48
C ILE A 13 22.58 -10.03 -65.03
N GLY A 14 22.98 -10.95 -64.13
CA GLY A 14 23.36 -12.31 -64.51
C GLY A 14 23.86 -13.13 -63.34
N GLY A 15 22.94 -13.84 -62.65
CA GLY A 15 23.31 -14.93 -61.75
C GLY A 15 23.11 -14.67 -60.26
N ALA A 16 21.87 -14.44 -59.80
CA ALA A 16 21.54 -14.54 -58.38
C ALA A 16 20.11 -15.06 -58.09
N THR A 17 19.37 -15.51 -59.09
CA THR A 17 18.01 -16.04 -58.93
C THR A 17 17.96 -17.49 -58.42
N ALA A 18 19.10 -18.17 -58.29
CA ALA A 18 19.17 -19.51 -57.68
C ALA A 18 19.61 -19.50 -56.19
N ALA A 19 20.20 -18.41 -55.70
CA ALA A 19 20.55 -18.26 -54.29
C ALA A 19 19.39 -17.70 -53.45
N LEU A 20 18.48 -16.93 -54.07
CA LEU A 20 17.31 -16.37 -53.37
C LEU A 20 16.23 -17.43 -53.08
N ALA A 21 16.11 -18.47 -53.92
CA ALA A 21 15.19 -19.59 -53.66
C ALA A 21 15.70 -20.60 -52.60
N ALA A 22 17.01 -20.61 -52.32
CA ALA A 22 17.59 -21.42 -51.24
C ALA A 22 17.66 -20.67 -49.90
N MET A 23 17.54 -19.33 -49.89
CA MET A 23 17.34 -18.52 -48.68
C MET A 23 15.86 -18.36 -48.27
N LEU A 24 14.93 -18.75 -49.14
CA LEU A 24 13.48 -18.82 -48.88
C LEU A 24 13.00 -20.21 -48.42
N ALA A 25 13.93 -21.13 -48.16
CA ALA A 25 13.67 -22.47 -47.63
C ALA A 25 14.42 -22.75 -46.32
N VAL A 26 14.76 -21.71 -45.56
CA VAL A 26 14.91 -21.88 -44.12
C VAL A 26 13.49 -21.95 -43.58
N SER A 27 12.94 -23.17 -43.51
CA SER A 27 11.91 -23.47 -42.52
C SER A 27 12.35 -22.78 -41.24
N PRO A 28 11.54 -21.90 -40.61
CA PRO A 28 11.87 -21.47 -39.28
C PRO A 28 12.06 -22.78 -38.52
N ALA A 29 13.27 -23.00 -37.99
CA ALA A 29 13.38 -23.87 -36.85
C ALA A 29 12.48 -23.19 -35.83
N ALA A 30 11.20 -23.55 -35.85
CA ALA A 30 10.29 -23.29 -34.76
C ALA A 30 11.10 -23.71 -33.55
N ALA A 31 11.42 -22.75 -32.68
CA ALA A 31 11.91 -23.08 -31.37
C ALA A 31 10.84 -24.02 -30.81
N GLN A 32 11.09 -25.32 -30.90
CA GLN A 32 10.20 -26.32 -30.35
C GLN A 32 10.11 -25.95 -28.88
N SER A 33 8.89 -25.64 -28.44
CA SER A 33 8.61 -25.51 -27.04
C SER A 33 9.17 -26.75 -26.36
N THR A 34 10.10 -26.54 -25.41
CA THR A 34 10.64 -27.57 -24.53
C THR A 34 9.63 -27.94 -23.43
N ASP A 35 8.41 -27.41 -23.51
CA ASP A 35 7.34 -27.62 -22.54
C ASP A 35 6.90 -29.10 -22.60
N GLN A 36 6.96 -29.78 -21.45
CA GLN A 36 6.55 -31.17 -21.30
C GLN A 36 5.32 -31.24 -20.41
N VAL A 37 4.16 -31.57 -20.98
CA VAL A 37 2.92 -31.75 -20.21
C VAL A 37 2.45 -33.20 -20.37
N ASN A 38 2.45 -33.94 -19.27
CA ASN A 38 2.13 -35.35 -19.24
C ASN A 38 1.01 -35.59 -18.22
N GLY A 39 -0.11 -36.16 -18.64
CA GLY A 39 -1.19 -36.52 -17.72
C GLY A 39 -2.32 -37.30 -18.37
N THR A 40 -3.20 -37.88 -17.56
CA THR A 40 -4.37 -38.64 -18.06
C THR A 40 -5.45 -37.71 -18.61
N ARG A 41 -5.60 -36.54 -18.00
CA ARG A 41 -6.49 -35.46 -18.41
C ARG A 41 -5.69 -34.17 -18.40
N VAL A 42 -5.48 -33.60 -19.58
CA VAL A 42 -4.67 -32.38 -19.74
C VAL A 42 -5.46 -31.37 -20.55
N ALA A 43 -5.58 -30.17 -20.02
CA ALA A 43 -5.92 -28.97 -20.78
C ALA A 43 -4.68 -28.06 -20.78
N ALA A 44 -4.04 -27.93 -21.94
CA ALA A 44 -2.86 -27.09 -22.11
C ALA A 44 -3.12 -25.99 -23.14
N SER A 45 -2.87 -24.74 -22.76
CA SER A 45 -2.95 -23.55 -23.61
C SER A 45 -1.56 -22.93 -23.70
N HIS A 46 -0.96 -22.98 -24.89
CA HIS A 46 0.33 -22.35 -25.17
C HIS A 46 0.13 -21.20 -26.16
N GLN A 47 0.38 -19.98 -25.70
CA GLN A 47 0.23 -18.76 -26.48
C GLN A 47 1.56 -18.02 -26.53
N ARG A 48 1.89 -17.52 -27.71
CA ARG A 48 3.12 -16.78 -27.93
C ARG A 48 2.84 -15.65 -28.91
N ALA A 49 3.15 -14.43 -28.47
CA ALA A 49 3.09 -13.22 -29.26
C ALA A 49 4.53 -12.84 -29.64
N ASP A 50 4.93 -13.09 -30.88
CA ASP A 50 6.28 -12.82 -31.38
C ASP A 50 6.27 -11.64 -32.34
N HIS A 51 7.03 -10.59 -32.02
CA HIS A 51 7.24 -9.42 -32.88
C HIS A 51 5.93 -8.78 -33.35
N SER A 52 4.86 -8.93 -32.57
CA SER A 52 3.52 -8.46 -32.89
C SER A 52 3.24 -7.09 -32.26
N ARG A 53 2.29 -6.35 -32.84
CA ARG A 53 1.76 -5.12 -32.26
C ARG A 53 0.24 -5.25 -32.15
N ALA A 54 -0.25 -5.27 -30.92
CA ALA A 54 -1.68 -5.21 -30.62
C ALA A 54 -2.04 -3.74 -30.29
N LEU A 55 -2.94 -3.14 -31.06
CA LEU A 55 -3.39 -1.77 -30.89
C LEU A 55 -4.92 -1.74 -30.90
N ALA A 56 -5.51 -1.11 -29.89
CA ALA A 56 -6.90 -0.68 -29.91
C ALA A 56 -6.91 0.85 -29.76
N ASP A 57 -7.79 1.50 -30.53
CA ASP A 57 -7.80 2.96 -30.65
C ASP A 57 -9.24 3.46 -30.84
N THR A 58 -9.71 4.32 -29.93
CA THR A 58 -11.00 5.03 -30.05
C THR A 58 -10.79 6.54 -30.14
N SER A 59 -9.60 6.99 -30.50
CA SER A 59 -9.24 8.40 -30.49
C SER A 59 -10.12 9.22 -31.44
N GLY A 60 -10.41 10.47 -31.06
CA GLY A 60 -11.22 11.40 -31.86
C GLY A 60 -12.72 11.07 -31.91
N PHE A 61 -13.24 10.25 -30.98
CA PHE A 61 -14.70 10.06 -30.88
C PHE A 61 -15.38 11.38 -30.47
N GLU A 62 -16.61 11.60 -30.96
CA GLU A 62 -17.40 12.77 -30.62
C GLU A 62 -18.84 12.35 -30.28
N ILE A 63 -19.24 12.52 -29.03
CA ILE A 63 -20.63 12.38 -28.56
C ILE A 63 -21.06 13.75 -28.06
N VAL A 64 -21.47 14.59 -29.00
CA VAL A 64 -21.80 16.00 -28.72
C VAL A 64 -23.26 16.28 -29.00
N THR A 65 -23.92 16.91 -28.04
CA THR A 65 -25.26 17.47 -28.21
C THR A 65 -25.18 18.98 -28.18
N ALA A 66 -25.59 19.62 -29.27
CA ALA A 66 -25.80 21.07 -29.33
C ALA A 66 -27.28 21.38 -29.14
N ALA A 67 -27.61 22.19 -28.14
CA ALA A 67 -28.97 22.65 -27.87
C ALA A 67 -29.10 24.16 -28.17
N PRO A 68 -30.03 24.57 -29.05
CA PRO A 68 -30.36 25.99 -29.23
C PRO A 68 -30.97 26.56 -27.93
N PRO A 69 -31.27 27.87 -27.84
CA PRO A 69 -31.95 28.42 -26.67
C PRO A 69 -33.22 27.63 -26.38
N ALA A 70 -33.23 26.96 -25.24
CA ALA A 70 -34.27 26.05 -24.81
C ALA A 70 -34.87 26.58 -23.50
N GLU A 71 -36.16 26.38 -23.33
CA GLU A 71 -36.89 26.74 -22.11
C GLU A 71 -37.59 25.47 -21.60
N SER A 72 -37.55 25.25 -20.27
CA SER A 72 -38.25 24.11 -19.64
C SER A 72 -37.91 22.73 -20.22
N SER A 73 -36.64 22.50 -20.58
CA SER A 73 -36.16 21.29 -21.26
C SER A 73 -35.24 20.42 -20.38
N ASP A 74 -35.22 19.10 -20.62
CA ASP A 74 -34.23 18.17 -20.04
C ASP A 74 -33.29 17.70 -21.16
N ILE A 75 -32.01 18.08 -21.06
CA ILE A 75 -30.96 17.76 -22.02
C ILE A 75 -29.92 16.93 -21.28
N ALA A 76 -29.74 15.68 -21.68
CA ALA A 76 -28.91 14.77 -20.92
C ALA A 76 -28.05 13.84 -21.79
N LEU A 77 -26.80 13.67 -21.38
CA LEU A 77 -25.93 12.58 -21.79
C LEU A 77 -25.71 11.68 -20.58
N ARG A 78 -26.42 10.56 -20.55
CA ARG A 78 -26.38 9.62 -19.43
C ARG A 78 -25.95 8.23 -19.86
N ALA A 79 -25.16 7.55 -19.04
CA ALA A 79 -24.80 6.14 -19.19
C ALA A 79 -24.15 5.77 -20.54
N ASN A 80 -23.40 6.69 -21.15
CA ASN A 80 -22.62 6.39 -22.35
C ASN A 80 -21.30 5.71 -21.97
N ALA A 81 -20.82 4.79 -22.81
CA ALA A 81 -19.56 4.10 -22.60
C ALA A 81 -18.70 4.09 -23.87
N VAL A 82 -17.44 4.50 -23.74
CA VAL A 82 -16.39 4.30 -24.74
C VAL A 82 -15.30 3.45 -24.10
N THR A 83 -14.96 2.33 -24.72
CA THR A 83 -14.00 1.39 -24.15
C THR A 83 -12.99 0.96 -25.21
N THR A 84 -11.72 1.20 -24.90
CA THR A 84 -10.58 0.69 -25.64
C THR A 84 -9.97 -0.44 -24.85
N SER A 85 -9.96 -1.66 -25.38
CA SER A 85 -9.37 -2.81 -24.69
C SER A 85 -8.51 -3.61 -25.65
N VAL A 86 -7.29 -3.92 -25.24
CA VAL A 86 -6.37 -4.75 -26.02
C VAL A 86 -5.66 -5.76 -25.13
N ARG A 87 -5.42 -6.95 -25.67
CA ARG A 87 -4.66 -8.02 -25.03
C ARG A 87 -3.71 -8.64 -26.04
N ALA A 88 -2.43 -8.85 -25.70
CA ALA A 88 -1.55 -9.62 -26.58
C ALA A 88 -1.85 -11.12 -26.50
N ASN A 89 -1.99 -11.67 -25.28
CA ASN A 89 -2.40 -13.05 -25.04
C ASN A 89 -3.57 -13.10 -24.06
N ARG A 90 -4.59 -13.94 -24.33
CA ARG A 90 -5.72 -14.19 -23.42
C ARG A 90 -6.07 -15.68 -23.37
N SER A 91 -6.15 -16.25 -22.17
CA SER A 91 -6.60 -17.62 -21.93
C SER A 91 -7.65 -17.67 -20.84
N ASP A 92 -8.75 -18.39 -21.08
CA ASP A 92 -9.75 -18.71 -20.07
C ASP A 92 -9.98 -20.22 -20.15
N SER A 93 -9.39 -20.94 -19.21
CA SER A 93 -9.33 -22.40 -19.24
C SER A 93 -10.04 -22.96 -18.03
N LYS A 94 -10.96 -23.89 -18.27
CA LYS A 94 -11.68 -24.64 -17.24
C LYS A 94 -11.60 -26.12 -17.51
N LEU A 95 -11.21 -26.89 -16.50
CA LEU A 95 -11.23 -28.35 -16.52
C LEU A 95 -12.00 -28.85 -15.30
N ALA A 96 -13.05 -29.64 -15.54
CA ALA A 96 -13.77 -30.35 -14.49
C ALA A 96 -13.74 -31.84 -14.83
N THR A 97 -13.34 -32.67 -13.88
CA THR A 97 -13.28 -34.12 -14.07
C THR A 97 -13.70 -34.86 -12.81
N GLU A 98 -14.35 -36.00 -13.01
CA GLU A 98 -14.55 -37.00 -11.95
C GLU A 98 -13.33 -37.92 -11.88
N VAL A 99 -13.02 -38.45 -10.71
CA VAL A 99 -11.76 -39.18 -10.46
C VAL A 99 -11.71 -40.55 -11.12
N SER A 100 -12.86 -41.17 -11.41
CA SER A 100 -12.92 -42.39 -12.25
C SER A 100 -12.25 -42.21 -13.62
N GLU A 101 -12.04 -40.96 -14.03
CA GLU A 101 -11.48 -40.56 -15.31
C GLU A 101 -10.05 -39.99 -15.26
N ALA A 102 -9.52 -39.70 -14.07
CA ALA A 102 -8.25 -38.96 -13.88
C ALA A 102 -6.99 -39.85 -13.88
N GLY A 103 -7.10 -41.17 -13.76
CA GLY A 103 -5.96 -42.11 -13.79
C GLY A 103 -5.20 -42.25 -12.46
N TRP A 104 -4.10 -43.02 -12.45
CA TRP A 104 -3.41 -43.54 -11.24
C TRP A 104 -2.12 -42.79 -10.86
N ARG A 105 -2.06 -41.47 -10.99
CA ARG A 105 -0.89 -40.69 -10.54
C ARG A 105 -1.11 -40.07 -9.17
N ARG A 106 -0.10 -40.19 -8.30
CA ARG A 106 -0.13 -39.73 -6.89
C ARG A 106 0.61 -38.44 -6.64
N THR A 107 1.54 -38.09 -7.52
CA THR A 107 2.32 -36.85 -7.43
C THR A 107 2.00 -35.98 -8.63
N THR A 108 1.84 -34.69 -8.37
CA THR A 108 1.87 -33.62 -9.37
C THR A 108 3.23 -32.93 -9.26
N GLU A 109 3.98 -32.91 -10.34
CA GLU A 109 5.26 -32.22 -10.45
C GLU A 109 5.12 -31.05 -11.42
N LEU A 110 5.33 -29.82 -10.93
CA LEU A 110 5.24 -28.60 -11.71
C LEU A 110 6.58 -27.86 -11.66
N THR A 111 7.18 -27.58 -12.81
CA THR A 111 8.36 -26.72 -12.89
C THR A 111 8.20 -25.69 -14.00
N SER A 112 8.79 -24.52 -13.82
CA SER A 112 8.78 -23.47 -14.83
C SER A 112 10.05 -22.64 -14.81
N GLY A 113 10.45 -22.15 -15.99
CA GLY A 113 11.63 -21.30 -16.11
C GLY A 113 12.07 -21.05 -17.55
N ASN A 114 13.28 -20.51 -17.68
CA ASN A 114 13.92 -20.21 -18.97
C ASN A 114 14.12 -21.45 -19.86
N GLY A 115 14.20 -22.64 -19.26
CA GLY A 115 14.33 -23.92 -19.96
C GLY A 115 13.02 -24.51 -20.49
N GLY A 116 11.88 -23.86 -20.25
CA GLY A 116 10.54 -24.38 -20.53
C GLY A 116 9.76 -24.71 -19.25
N ILE A 117 8.60 -25.34 -19.41
CA ILE A 117 7.82 -25.88 -18.29
C ILE A 117 7.81 -27.40 -18.29
N VAL A 118 7.69 -28.02 -17.12
CA VAL A 118 7.39 -29.44 -16.98
C VAL A 118 6.19 -29.59 -16.06
N ALA A 119 5.17 -30.31 -16.50
CA ALA A 119 3.99 -30.62 -15.73
C ALA A 119 3.66 -32.11 -15.87
N ASP A 120 3.74 -32.85 -14.77
CA ASP A 120 3.35 -34.26 -14.68
C ASP A 120 2.26 -34.41 -13.61
N GLY A 121 1.15 -35.09 -13.91
CA GLY A 121 0.05 -35.27 -12.96
C GLY A 121 -1.13 -36.02 -13.57
N ALA A 122 -2.13 -36.39 -12.78
CA ALA A 122 -3.29 -37.13 -13.30
C ALA A 122 -4.24 -36.20 -14.08
N ALA A 123 -4.59 -35.07 -13.49
CA ALA A 123 -5.37 -34.00 -14.10
C ALA A 123 -4.60 -32.66 -14.06
N LEU A 124 -4.28 -32.10 -15.22
CA LEU A 124 -3.47 -30.89 -15.35
C LEU A 124 -4.18 -29.81 -16.15
N LEU A 125 -4.08 -28.57 -15.67
CA LEU A 125 -4.43 -27.38 -16.41
C LEU A 125 -3.20 -26.48 -16.51
N VAL A 126 -2.68 -26.31 -17.73
CA VAL A 126 -1.44 -25.60 -17.99
C VAL A 126 -1.71 -24.43 -18.92
N THR A 127 -1.34 -23.23 -18.50
CA THR A 127 -1.38 -22.04 -19.35
C THR A 127 0.00 -21.40 -19.41
N THR A 128 0.53 -21.25 -20.62
CA THR A 128 1.79 -20.53 -20.85
C THR A 128 1.56 -19.40 -21.84
N GLN A 129 1.92 -18.17 -21.48
CA GLN A 129 1.81 -17.00 -22.35
C GLN A 129 3.15 -16.26 -22.39
N ARG A 130 3.68 -16.05 -23.59
CA ARG A 130 4.97 -15.39 -23.79
C ARG A 130 4.86 -14.22 -24.76
N GLY A 131 5.32 -13.04 -24.35
CA GLY A 131 5.54 -11.87 -25.20
C GLY A 131 7.03 -11.73 -25.54
N MET A 132 7.35 -11.73 -26.84
CA MET A 132 8.70 -11.47 -27.34
C MET A 132 8.66 -10.36 -28.37
N ALA A 133 9.17 -9.18 -28.03
CA ALA A 133 8.97 -7.96 -28.81
C ALA A 133 7.49 -7.70 -29.19
N ALA A 134 6.57 -8.03 -28.30
CA ALA A 134 5.13 -7.90 -28.50
C ALA A 134 4.58 -6.68 -27.76
N THR A 135 4.31 -5.60 -28.49
CA THR A 135 3.78 -4.36 -27.89
C THR A 135 2.27 -4.40 -27.81
N THR A 136 1.73 -3.89 -26.70
CA THR A 136 0.30 -3.82 -26.44
C THR A 136 -0.10 -2.39 -26.10
N THR A 137 -1.01 -1.79 -26.87
CA THR A 137 -1.36 -0.37 -26.72
C THR A 137 -2.87 -0.14 -26.80
N ALA A 138 -3.44 0.50 -25.77
CA ALA A 138 -4.81 1.05 -25.78
C ALA A 138 -4.75 2.57 -25.81
N LEU A 139 -5.34 3.19 -26.84
CA LEU A 139 -5.42 4.65 -26.99
C LEU A 139 -6.87 5.14 -27.03
N SER A 140 -7.12 6.25 -26.34
CA SER A 140 -8.31 7.07 -26.47
C SER A 140 -7.91 8.52 -26.27
N THR A 141 -7.36 9.17 -27.30
CA THR A 141 -6.98 10.59 -27.27
C THR A 141 -7.98 11.45 -28.02
N ASP A 142 -8.05 12.75 -27.72
CA ASP A 142 -8.85 13.72 -28.48
C ASP A 142 -10.36 13.41 -28.55
N GLY A 143 -10.84 12.49 -27.71
CA GLY A 143 -12.24 12.09 -27.65
C GLY A 143 -13.04 13.01 -26.75
N VAL A 144 -14.24 13.41 -27.17
CA VAL A 144 -15.08 14.34 -26.40
C VAL A 144 -16.51 13.83 -26.26
N LEU A 145 -17.00 13.84 -25.03
CA LEU A 145 -18.42 13.72 -24.69
C LEU A 145 -18.88 15.08 -24.14
N ALA A 146 -19.76 15.78 -24.85
CA ALA A 146 -20.12 17.13 -24.43
C ALA A 146 -21.56 17.56 -24.70
N ILE A 147 -22.05 18.45 -23.84
CA ILE A 147 -23.24 19.26 -24.10
C ILE A 147 -22.78 20.71 -24.32
N SER A 148 -23.22 21.31 -25.42
CA SER A 148 -23.14 22.75 -25.65
C SER A 148 -24.55 23.32 -25.76
N ALA A 149 -24.91 24.22 -24.85
CA ALA A 149 -26.19 24.91 -24.89
C ALA A 149 -25.97 26.43 -24.91
N ASP A 150 -26.89 27.15 -25.55
CA ASP A 150 -26.92 28.62 -25.50
C ASP A 150 -27.46 29.10 -24.13
N THR A 151 -28.28 30.14 -24.10
CA THR A 151 -28.91 30.63 -22.88
C THR A 151 -29.89 29.58 -22.35
N SER A 152 -29.81 29.29 -21.05
CA SER A 152 -30.65 28.31 -20.37
C SER A 152 -31.68 28.99 -19.48
N HIS A 153 -32.95 28.66 -19.66
CA HIS A 153 -34.07 29.12 -18.82
C HIS A 153 -34.90 27.92 -18.36
N ALA A 154 -35.00 27.70 -17.04
CA ALA A 154 -35.79 26.60 -16.48
C ALA A 154 -35.41 25.20 -17.01
N ASN A 155 -34.16 24.98 -17.44
CA ASN A 155 -33.73 23.68 -17.98
C ASN A 155 -33.05 22.81 -16.94
N ARG A 156 -33.00 21.51 -17.23
CA ARG A 156 -32.11 20.54 -16.62
C ARG A 156 -31.08 20.10 -17.67
N ILE A 157 -29.80 20.31 -17.41
CA ILE A 157 -28.69 19.91 -18.28
C ILE A 157 -27.80 18.94 -17.52
N THR A 158 -27.62 17.71 -18.01
CA THR A 158 -26.92 16.67 -17.24
C THR A 158 -25.92 15.87 -18.10
N VAL A 159 -24.70 15.72 -17.61
CA VAL A 159 -23.72 14.70 -18.05
C VAL A 159 -23.49 13.77 -16.86
N ALA A 160 -24.07 12.56 -16.88
CA ALA A 160 -23.96 11.67 -15.73
C ALA A 160 -23.74 10.19 -16.07
N ASP A 161 -23.11 9.45 -15.16
CA ASP A 161 -22.89 8.00 -15.27
C ASP A 161 -22.12 7.57 -16.54
N ASN A 162 -21.35 8.48 -17.16
CA ASN A 162 -20.62 8.17 -18.39
C ASN A 162 -19.26 7.54 -18.07
N ARG A 163 -18.79 6.68 -18.96
CA ARG A 163 -17.55 5.91 -18.76
C ARG A 163 -16.65 5.91 -19.98
N LEU A 164 -15.42 6.38 -19.81
CA LEU A 164 -14.36 6.34 -20.81
C LEU A 164 -13.22 5.49 -20.23
N ASP A 165 -12.92 4.35 -20.84
CA ASP A 165 -12.01 3.34 -20.27
C ASP A 165 -10.99 2.86 -21.31
N ALA A 166 -9.69 2.92 -21.01
CA ALA A 166 -8.62 2.36 -21.84
C ALA A 166 -7.86 1.27 -21.07
N GLN A 167 -7.76 0.07 -21.61
CA GLN A 167 -7.17 -1.09 -20.93
C GLN A 167 -6.21 -1.84 -21.85
N ALA A 168 -4.98 -2.05 -21.37
CA ALA A 168 -3.96 -2.82 -22.07
C ALA A 168 -3.42 -3.94 -21.18
N LEU A 169 -3.42 -5.18 -21.68
CA LEU A 169 -2.86 -6.33 -20.97
C LEU A 169 -1.87 -7.08 -21.87
N GLY A 170 -0.63 -7.29 -21.41
CA GLY A 170 0.32 -8.14 -22.11
C GLY A 170 -0.18 -9.59 -22.12
N ASN A 171 -0.14 -10.23 -20.96
CA ASN A 171 -0.63 -11.59 -20.75
C ASN A 171 -1.78 -11.60 -19.74
N ASP A 172 -2.88 -12.23 -20.10
CA ASP A 172 -4.09 -12.35 -19.28
C ASP A 172 -4.57 -13.80 -19.26
N ALA A 173 -4.62 -14.43 -18.10
CA ALA A 173 -5.03 -15.83 -17.99
C ALA A 173 -5.86 -16.13 -16.73
N ALA A 174 -6.89 -16.93 -16.92
CA ALA A 174 -7.70 -17.53 -15.84
C ALA A 174 -7.72 -19.06 -16.00
N ALA A 175 -7.52 -19.77 -14.89
CA ALA A 175 -7.44 -21.22 -14.84
C ALA A 175 -8.31 -21.79 -13.70
N ALA A 176 -9.34 -22.55 -14.04
CA ALA A 176 -10.21 -23.20 -13.07
C ALA A 176 -10.14 -24.74 -13.19
N LEU A 177 -9.66 -25.42 -12.15
CA LEU A 177 -9.63 -26.88 -12.06
C LEU A 177 -10.59 -27.37 -10.97
N SER A 178 -11.42 -28.36 -11.31
CA SER A 178 -12.30 -29.01 -10.33
C SER A 178 -12.16 -30.53 -10.42
N LEU A 179 -11.79 -31.14 -9.30
CA LEU A 179 -11.71 -32.59 -9.12
C LEU A 179 -12.81 -33.04 -8.15
N ALA A 180 -13.72 -33.88 -8.63
CA ALA A 180 -14.83 -34.38 -7.83
C ALA A 180 -14.82 -35.91 -7.70
N GLY A 181 -15.33 -36.41 -6.57
CA GLY A 181 -15.56 -37.83 -6.35
C GLY A 181 -14.28 -38.65 -6.17
N LEU A 182 -13.23 -38.09 -5.54
CA LEU A 182 -12.01 -38.86 -5.24
C LEU A 182 -12.34 -40.09 -4.39
N GLN A 183 -12.11 -41.29 -4.93
CA GLN A 183 -12.20 -42.58 -4.22
C GLN A 183 -10.82 -43.24 -4.06
N GLU A 184 -9.89 -42.96 -4.98
CA GLU A 184 -8.52 -43.48 -5.08
C GLU A 184 -7.55 -42.29 -5.33
N PRO A 185 -6.22 -42.42 -5.09
CA PRO A 185 -5.32 -41.28 -5.15
C PRO A 185 -5.16 -40.78 -6.59
N ALA A 186 -5.79 -39.65 -6.90
CA ALA A 186 -5.59 -38.90 -8.13
C ALA A 186 -5.01 -37.52 -7.80
N ALA A 187 -3.85 -37.25 -8.37
CA ALA A 187 -3.15 -35.98 -8.26
C ALA A 187 -3.59 -35.01 -9.36
N GLY A 188 -3.56 -33.71 -9.08
CA GLY A 188 -3.78 -32.72 -10.12
C GLY A 188 -3.17 -31.37 -9.81
N GLY A 189 -3.12 -30.51 -10.81
CA GLY A 189 -2.57 -29.19 -10.60
C GLY A 189 -2.78 -28.19 -11.73
N ILE A 190 -2.50 -26.95 -11.38
CA ILE A 190 -2.55 -25.79 -12.25
C ILE A 190 -1.15 -25.21 -12.38
N LEU A 191 -0.69 -24.98 -13.62
CA LEU A 191 0.55 -24.25 -13.90
C LEU A 191 0.23 -23.05 -14.79
N GLY A 192 0.48 -21.84 -14.27
CA GLY A 192 0.45 -20.59 -15.02
C GLY A 192 1.86 -20.04 -15.18
N PHE A 193 2.35 -19.92 -16.42
CA PHE A 193 3.61 -19.26 -16.73
C PHE A 193 3.38 -18.07 -17.67
N GLN A 194 3.74 -16.86 -17.25
CA GLN A 194 3.63 -15.66 -18.08
C GLN A 194 4.98 -14.93 -18.12
N SER A 195 5.41 -14.54 -19.31
CA SER A 195 6.66 -13.77 -19.46
C SER A 195 6.54 -12.71 -20.54
N ASN A 196 6.99 -11.49 -20.27
CA ASN A 196 7.19 -10.44 -21.27
C ASN A 196 8.64 -9.99 -21.29
N ASP A 197 9.27 -9.98 -22.47
CA ASP A 197 10.64 -9.49 -22.62
C ASP A 197 10.74 -7.95 -22.61
N ARG A 198 11.98 -7.43 -22.63
CA ARG A 198 12.26 -5.98 -22.64
C ARG A 198 11.63 -5.17 -23.76
N ARG A 199 11.20 -5.82 -24.86
CA ARG A 199 10.58 -5.14 -26.01
C ARG A 199 9.06 -5.30 -26.01
N SER A 200 8.49 -6.02 -25.04
CA SER A 200 7.07 -6.29 -24.92
C SER A 200 6.42 -5.29 -23.95
N ALA A 201 6.42 -4.02 -24.34
CA ALA A 201 5.85 -2.94 -23.53
C ALA A 201 4.31 -2.93 -23.58
N VAL A 202 3.71 -2.54 -22.46
CA VAL A 202 2.27 -2.37 -22.30
C VAL A 202 1.98 -0.89 -22.04
N THR A 203 1.09 -0.30 -22.84
CA THR A 203 0.73 1.12 -22.73
C THR A 203 -0.78 1.30 -22.76
N ALA A 204 -1.33 2.05 -21.81
CA ALA A 204 -2.72 2.48 -21.83
C ALA A 204 -2.82 4.00 -21.62
N THR A 205 -3.43 4.69 -22.57
CA THR A 205 -3.58 6.14 -22.56
C THR A 205 -5.04 6.51 -22.81
N ASN A 206 -5.64 7.23 -21.86
CA ASN A 206 -6.98 7.80 -22.00
C ASN A 206 -6.93 9.31 -21.75
N MET A 207 -6.96 10.09 -22.83
CA MET A 207 -6.98 11.55 -22.81
C MET A 207 -8.29 12.11 -23.35
N ALA A 208 -9.38 11.35 -23.18
CA ALA A 208 -10.70 11.84 -23.56
C ALA A 208 -11.27 12.76 -22.46
N ALA A 209 -12.12 13.70 -22.88
CA ALA A 209 -12.70 14.72 -22.01
C ALA A 209 -14.23 14.68 -22.00
N MET A 210 -14.81 15.08 -20.87
CA MET A 210 -16.22 15.31 -20.67
C MET A 210 -16.48 16.78 -20.39
N ARG A 211 -17.45 17.38 -21.09
CA ARG A 211 -17.67 18.83 -21.03
C ARG A 211 -19.14 19.21 -20.97
N ILE A 212 -19.43 20.25 -20.20
CA ILE A 212 -20.69 21.00 -20.30
C ILE A 212 -20.33 22.46 -20.54
N GLY A 213 -20.81 23.04 -21.64
CA GLY A 213 -20.70 24.46 -21.92
C GLY A 213 -22.08 25.07 -22.09
N VAL A 214 -22.45 26.02 -21.22
CA VAL A 214 -23.74 26.71 -21.28
C VAL A 214 -23.58 28.22 -21.29
N GLY A 215 -24.50 28.93 -21.93
CA GLY A 215 -24.54 30.39 -21.97
C GLY A 215 -24.92 31.03 -20.63
N ALA A 216 -25.68 32.12 -20.66
CA ALA A 216 -26.27 32.66 -19.43
C ALA A 216 -27.38 31.73 -18.93
N THR A 217 -27.45 31.50 -17.63
CA THR A 217 -28.31 30.48 -17.03
C THR A 217 -29.21 31.09 -15.95
N PHE A 218 -30.51 30.84 -16.07
CA PHE A 218 -31.55 31.34 -15.19
C PHE A 218 -32.49 30.21 -14.77
N ASP A 219 -32.80 30.13 -13.48
CA ASP A 219 -33.78 29.20 -12.93
C ASP A 219 -33.54 27.73 -13.38
N SER A 220 -32.29 27.33 -13.64
CA SER A 220 -31.92 26.04 -14.25
C SER A 220 -30.97 25.21 -13.38
N ASP A 221 -30.92 23.91 -13.66
CA ASP A 221 -29.99 22.97 -13.02
C ASP A 221 -29.00 22.39 -14.04
N ILE A 222 -27.71 22.55 -13.77
CA ILE A 222 -26.62 22.01 -14.58
C ILE A 222 -25.86 21.00 -13.71
N ALA A 223 -25.66 19.79 -14.19
CA ALA A 223 -25.00 18.73 -13.43
C ALA A 223 -24.02 17.92 -14.27
N MET A 224 -22.78 17.80 -13.81
CA MET A 224 -21.81 16.80 -14.24
C MET A 224 -21.58 15.87 -13.05
N THR A 225 -22.05 14.62 -13.12
CA THR A 225 -21.99 13.74 -11.95
C THR A 225 -21.65 12.28 -12.25
N ASP A 226 -20.93 11.62 -11.35
CA ASP A 226 -20.70 10.17 -11.37
C ASP A 226 -20.07 9.64 -12.67
N ASN A 227 -19.24 10.45 -13.33
CA ASN A 227 -18.55 10.07 -14.56
C ASN A 227 -17.15 9.50 -14.29
N LEU A 228 -16.64 8.67 -15.21
CA LEU A 228 -15.34 8.02 -15.09
C LEU A 228 -14.49 8.19 -16.34
N VAL A 229 -13.26 8.64 -16.17
CA VAL A 229 -12.16 8.56 -17.14
C VAL A 229 -11.06 7.67 -16.55
N ARG A 230 -10.75 6.55 -17.22
CA ARG A 230 -9.83 5.55 -16.69
C ARG A 230 -8.84 5.02 -17.73
N ALA A 231 -7.61 4.77 -17.30
CA ALA A 231 -6.61 3.98 -18.00
C ALA A 231 -6.01 2.90 -17.08
N LEU A 232 -5.89 1.66 -17.57
CA LEU A 232 -5.30 0.53 -16.85
C LEU A 232 -4.31 -0.27 -17.72
N GLY A 233 -3.18 -0.64 -17.14
CA GLY A 233 -2.13 -1.42 -17.80
C GLY A 233 -1.68 -2.60 -16.93
N TYR A 234 -1.62 -3.80 -17.51
CA TYR A 234 -1.13 -5.00 -16.86
C TYR A 234 -0.05 -5.66 -17.73
N GLY A 235 1.14 -5.90 -17.19
CA GLY A 235 2.15 -6.72 -17.86
C GLY A 235 1.69 -8.17 -17.93
N ASN A 236 1.53 -8.78 -16.76
CA ASN A 236 1.05 -10.15 -16.56
C ASN A 236 -0.11 -10.16 -15.55
N ALA A 237 -1.19 -10.87 -15.86
CA ALA A 237 -2.30 -11.11 -14.95
C ALA A 237 -2.69 -12.60 -15.00
N PHE A 238 -2.62 -13.28 -13.85
CA PHE A 238 -2.96 -14.69 -13.75
C PHE A 238 -3.89 -14.95 -12.56
N SER A 239 -4.98 -15.67 -12.80
CA SER A 239 -5.87 -16.15 -11.75
C SER A 239 -6.01 -17.67 -11.79
N SER A 240 -6.01 -18.31 -10.63
CA SER A 240 -6.27 -19.73 -10.48
C SER A 240 -7.25 -20.07 -9.37
N ASP A 241 -8.20 -20.95 -9.69
CA ASP A 241 -9.15 -21.53 -8.75
C ASP A 241 -9.10 -23.05 -8.85
N PHE A 242 -8.60 -23.72 -7.81
CA PHE A 242 -8.52 -25.17 -7.75
C PHE A 242 -9.40 -25.74 -6.63
N SER A 243 -10.44 -26.47 -7.00
CA SER A 243 -11.34 -27.14 -6.06
C SER A 243 -11.19 -28.67 -6.11
N VAL A 244 -11.16 -29.29 -4.93
CA VAL A 244 -11.06 -30.74 -4.76
C VAL A 244 -12.13 -31.22 -3.78
N THR A 245 -12.94 -32.18 -4.20
CA THR A 245 -13.94 -32.84 -3.33
C THR A 245 -13.82 -34.35 -3.42
N GLY A 246 -13.82 -35.02 -2.26
CA GLY A 246 -13.41 -36.41 -2.21
C GLY A 246 -13.70 -37.14 -0.91
N THR A 247 -13.62 -38.47 -0.94
CA THR A 247 -13.60 -39.26 0.30
C THR A 247 -12.17 -39.45 0.80
N ASN A 248 -11.20 -39.70 -0.07
CA ASN A 248 -9.83 -40.00 0.33
C ASN A 248 -8.81 -39.20 -0.50
N ALA A 249 -7.74 -38.73 0.15
CA ALA A 249 -6.52 -38.28 -0.53
C ALA A 249 -5.28 -38.83 0.19
N ARG A 250 -4.16 -38.85 -0.52
CA ARG A 250 -2.88 -39.32 0.00
C ARG A 250 -1.77 -38.39 -0.43
N GLY A 251 -0.82 -38.09 0.46
CA GLY A 251 0.37 -37.29 0.15
C GLY A 251 1.23 -37.91 -0.95
N ALA A 252 1.98 -37.05 -1.65
CA ALA A 252 2.80 -37.41 -2.80
C ALA A 252 3.86 -38.48 -2.48
N ASP A 253 4.25 -39.24 -3.50
CA ASP A 253 5.36 -40.19 -3.40
C ASP A 253 6.69 -39.42 -3.50
N GLY A 254 7.56 -39.50 -2.48
CA GLY A 254 8.88 -38.87 -2.48
C GLY A 254 9.24 -38.14 -1.18
N GLY A 255 10.48 -37.64 -1.09
CA GLY A 255 10.98 -36.87 0.05
C GLY A 255 11.57 -35.50 -0.33
N ALA A 256 11.26 -35.01 -1.53
CA ALA A 256 11.65 -33.66 -1.96
C ALA A 256 10.78 -32.61 -1.23
N PRO A 257 11.26 -31.36 -1.11
CA PRO A 257 10.44 -30.26 -0.61
C PRO A 257 9.14 -30.13 -1.41
N ALA A 258 8.04 -29.76 -0.72
CA ALA A 258 6.76 -29.50 -1.37
C ALA A 258 6.88 -28.39 -2.41
N SER A 259 7.71 -27.38 -2.14
CA SER A 259 8.12 -26.38 -3.10
C SER A 259 9.53 -25.87 -2.84
N LEU A 260 10.27 -25.63 -3.91
CA LEU A 260 11.61 -25.05 -3.93
C LEU A 260 11.66 -23.96 -5.01
N VAL A 261 12.06 -22.75 -4.61
CA VAL A 261 12.39 -21.65 -5.51
C VAL A 261 13.88 -21.38 -5.36
N PRO A 262 14.73 -21.84 -6.30
CA PRO A 262 16.16 -21.56 -6.26
C PRO A 262 16.44 -20.08 -6.52
N SER A 263 17.69 -19.65 -6.34
CA SER A 263 18.11 -18.26 -6.55
C SER A 263 17.96 -17.74 -7.99
N ASP A 264 17.98 -18.65 -8.97
CA ASP A 264 17.67 -18.35 -10.37
C ASP A 264 16.17 -18.07 -10.60
N GLY A 265 15.32 -18.36 -9.61
CA GLY A 265 13.88 -18.16 -9.59
C GLY A 265 13.11 -19.12 -10.48
N ASN A 266 13.64 -20.30 -10.81
CA ASN A 266 12.92 -21.33 -11.54
C ASN A 266 12.23 -22.29 -10.53
N PRO A 267 10.95 -22.08 -10.18
CA PRO A 267 10.29 -22.85 -9.15
C PRO A 267 10.04 -24.30 -9.56
N ALA A 268 10.08 -25.18 -8.56
CA ALA A 268 9.65 -26.56 -8.64
C ALA A 268 8.68 -26.87 -7.48
N VAL A 269 7.54 -27.50 -7.80
CA VAL A 269 6.53 -27.93 -6.84
C VAL A 269 6.30 -29.43 -7.01
N SER A 270 6.25 -30.15 -5.89
CA SER A 270 5.92 -31.58 -5.85
C SER A 270 4.90 -31.82 -4.74
N ALA A 271 3.64 -32.06 -5.12
CA ALA A 271 2.54 -32.30 -4.18
C ALA A 271 1.44 -33.12 -4.85
N THR A 272 0.49 -33.65 -4.09
CA THR A 272 -0.69 -34.33 -4.69
C THR A 272 -1.55 -33.33 -5.45
N PHE A 273 -1.79 -32.17 -4.84
CA PHE A 273 -2.52 -31.04 -5.40
C PHE A 273 -1.60 -29.82 -5.43
N ALA A 274 -1.33 -29.29 -6.61
CA ALA A 274 -0.34 -28.22 -6.77
C ALA A 274 -0.88 -27.08 -7.63
N THR A 275 -0.62 -25.84 -7.21
CA THR A 275 -0.78 -24.65 -8.05
C THR A 275 0.57 -23.94 -8.12
N LEU A 276 1.06 -23.71 -9.34
CA LEU A 276 2.25 -22.93 -9.61
C LEU A 276 1.91 -21.73 -10.51
N SER A 277 2.04 -20.53 -9.98
CA SER A 277 1.95 -19.27 -10.73
C SER A 277 3.34 -18.65 -10.84
N HIS A 278 3.88 -18.52 -12.04
CA HIS A 278 5.19 -17.90 -12.28
C HIS A 278 5.08 -16.80 -13.34
N GLN A 279 5.37 -15.56 -12.95
CA GLN A 279 5.28 -14.38 -13.80
C GLN A 279 6.62 -13.63 -13.87
N GLN A 280 7.02 -13.25 -15.08
CA GLN A 280 8.24 -12.49 -15.35
C GLN A 280 7.92 -11.27 -16.22
N GLN A 281 8.23 -10.06 -15.73
CA GLN A 281 7.99 -8.81 -16.43
C GLN A 281 9.30 -8.06 -16.67
N ASP A 282 9.80 -8.10 -17.90
CA ASP A 282 10.97 -7.32 -18.34
C ASP A 282 10.60 -6.15 -19.26
N GLY A 283 9.35 -6.01 -19.68
CA GLY A 283 8.86 -4.87 -20.47
C GLY A 283 8.23 -3.77 -19.59
N SER A 284 8.35 -2.50 -20.00
CA SER A 284 7.71 -1.38 -19.28
C SER A 284 6.17 -1.46 -19.33
N VAL A 285 5.53 -0.98 -18.26
CA VAL A 285 4.07 -0.81 -18.16
C VAL A 285 3.78 0.65 -17.84
N THR A 286 3.28 1.40 -18.83
CA THR A 286 3.08 2.85 -18.75
C THR A 286 1.62 3.22 -18.96
N VAL A 287 1.06 3.97 -18.02
CA VAL A 287 -0.37 4.29 -18.01
C VAL A 287 -0.58 5.78 -17.76
N ARG A 288 -1.48 6.40 -18.52
CA ARG A 288 -1.84 7.81 -18.38
C ARG A 288 -3.34 8.03 -18.54
N ALA A 289 -3.93 8.80 -17.63
CA ALA A 289 -5.31 9.26 -17.72
C ALA A 289 -5.40 10.79 -17.62
N GLY A 290 -6.21 11.40 -18.48
CA GLY A 290 -6.46 12.85 -18.55
C GLY A 290 -5.69 13.55 -19.66
N ASP A 291 -5.53 14.88 -19.64
CA ASP A 291 -5.18 15.67 -20.84
C ASP A 291 -3.98 16.62 -20.63
N ASP A 292 -3.14 16.77 -21.66
CA ASP A 292 -1.83 17.44 -21.63
C ASP A 292 -1.87 18.89 -22.11
N ASP A 293 -2.95 19.31 -22.78
CA ASP A 293 -3.05 20.60 -23.48
C ASP A 293 -3.76 21.71 -22.67
N GLU A 294 -3.49 21.80 -21.35
CA GLU A 294 -4.17 22.72 -20.40
C GLU A 294 -5.70 22.52 -20.30
N SER A 295 -6.19 21.44 -20.90
CA SER A 295 -7.56 21.00 -20.97
C SER A 295 -7.85 20.09 -19.77
N ASP A 296 -8.96 20.33 -19.07
CA ASP A 296 -9.36 19.51 -17.93
C ASP A 296 -10.22 18.32 -18.46
N PRO A 297 -9.93 17.05 -18.07
CA PRO A 297 -10.72 15.89 -18.48
C PRO A 297 -12.19 16.00 -18.07
N PHE A 298 -12.49 16.76 -17.01
CA PHE A 298 -13.84 17.13 -16.62
C PHE A 298 -13.96 18.66 -16.55
N HIS A 299 -14.78 19.24 -17.43
CA HIS A 299 -14.95 20.69 -17.49
C HIS A 299 -16.41 21.14 -17.61
N LEU A 300 -16.90 21.79 -16.56
CA LEU A 300 -18.18 22.51 -16.57
C LEU A 300 -17.91 24.02 -16.71
N VAL A 301 -18.51 24.66 -17.72
CA VAL A 301 -18.41 26.10 -17.92
C VAL A 301 -19.77 26.75 -18.17
N VAL A 302 -20.02 27.82 -17.41
CA VAL A 302 -21.09 28.79 -17.64
C VAL A 302 -20.43 30.04 -18.21
N PHE A 303 -20.61 30.30 -19.51
CA PHE A 303 -20.00 31.45 -20.19
C PHE A 303 -20.62 32.79 -19.78
N GLY A 304 -21.82 32.77 -19.22
CA GLY A 304 -22.55 33.95 -18.75
C GLY A 304 -22.74 33.98 -17.23
N GLN A 305 -23.78 34.68 -16.79
CA GLN A 305 -24.19 34.72 -15.40
C GLN A 305 -24.94 33.44 -14.99
N LEU A 306 -24.85 33.09 -13.71
CA LEU A 306 -25.62 32.02 -13.08
C LEU A 306 -26.58 32.66 -12.04
N SER A 307 -27.88 32.67 -12.32
CA SER A 307 -28.87 33.33 -11.47
C SER A 307 -30.01 32.40 -11.07
N ARG A 308 -30.31 32.30 -9.77
CA ARG A 308 -31.33 31.38 -9.23
C ARG A 308 -31.22 29.95 -9.78
N SER A 309 -29.99 29.51 -9.99
CA SER A 309 -29.65 28.27 -10.71
C SER A 309 -28.61 27.47 -9.94
N SER A 310 -28.45 26.20 -10.30
CA SER A 310 -27.44 25.30 -9.73
C SER A 310 -26.42 24.84 -10.78
N ALA A 311 -25.17 24.70 -10.37
CA ALA A 311 -24.10 24.08 -11.16
C ALA A 311 -23.35 23.05 -10.30
N GLN A 312 -23.62 21.76 -10.53
CA GLN A 312 -23.07 20.64 -9.78
C GLN A 312 -22.00 19.92 -10.60
N HIS A 313 -20.87 19.60 -9.97
CA HIS A 313 -19.76 18.85 -10.56
C HIS A 313 -19.27 17.86 -9.51
N ASP A 314 -19.98 16.75 -9.37
CA ASP A 314 -19.90 15.93 -8.16
C ASP A 314 -19.71 14.43 -8.45
N GLY A 315 -18.82 13.76 -7.72
CA GLY A 315 -18.64 12.31 -7.83
C GLY A 315 -17.88 11.82 -9.07
N ASP A 316 -17.22 12.71 -9.83
CA ASP A 316 -16.46 12.32 -11.02
C ASP A 316 -15.08 11.72 -10.65
N ALA A 317 -14.58 10.81 -11.49
CA ALA A 317 -13.38 10.03 -11.22
C ALA A 317 -12.39 9.99 -12.39
N LEU A 318 -11.12 10.31 -12.11
CA LEU A 318 -9.98 10.20 -13.01
C LEU A 318 -8.99 9.16 -12.47
N VAL A 319 -8.77 8.06 -13.21
CA VAL A 319 -8.01 6.90 -12.68
C VAL A 319 -6.94 6.41 -13.65
N ALA A 320 -5.70 6.28 -13.16
CA ALA A 320 -4.59 5.60 -13.84
C ALA A 320 -4.04 4.46 -12.97
N GLY A 321 -3.91 3.25 -13.51
CA GLY A 321 -3.39 2.09 -12.78
C GLY A 321 -2.44 1.23 -13.61
N SER A 322 -1.21 1.06 -13.15
CA SER A 322 -0.16 0.26 -13.79
C SER A 322 0.28 -0.89 -12.88
N TYR A 323 0.28 -2.11 -13.42
CA TYR A 323 0.62 -3.33 -12.71
C TYR A 323 1.62 -4.15 -13.54
N GLY A 324 2.80 -4.42 -12.99
CA GLY A 324 3.81 -5.27 -13.64
C GLY A 324 3.32 -6.71 -13.76
N SER A 325 3.13 -7.37 -12.62
CA SER A 325 2.56 -8.70 -12.50
C SER A 325 1.50 -8.75 -11.39
N GLN A 326 0.34 -9.33 -11.69
CA GLN A 326 -0.74 -9.58 -10.74
C GLN A 326 -1.10 -11.07 -10.71
N SER A 327 -1.21 -11.64 -9.52
CA SER A 327 -1.67 -13.01 -9.31
C SER A 327 -2.79 -13.10 -8.25
N ASP A 328 -3.73 -14.01 -8.49
CA ASP A 328 -4.77 -14.42 -7.55
C ASP A 328 -4.90 -15.96 -7.59
N ASN A 329 -4.51 -16.64 -6.52
CA ASN A 329 -4.48 -18.09 -6.44
C ASN A 329 -5.29 -18.58 -5.23
N ALA A 330 -6.26 -19.45 -5.50
CA ALA A 330 -7.05 -20.10 -4.48
C ALA A 330 -7.10 -21.62 -4.69
N MET A 331 -6.95 -22.37 -3.59
CA MET A 331 -7.13 -23.82 -3.56
C MET A 331 -8.03 -24.21 -2.38
N SER A 332 -9.05 -25.02 -2.64
CA SER A 332 -9.98 -25.53 -1.63
C SER A 332 -10.09 -27.05 -1.70
N LEU A 333 -9.82 -27.71 -0.58
CA LEU A 333 -9.90 -29.16 -0.41
C LEU A 333 -11.00 -29.48 0.60
N ARG A 334 -12.01 -30.24 0.18
CA ARG A 334 -13.01 -30.83 1.07
C ARG A 334 -13.00 -32.35 0.92
N ILE A 335 -12.28 -33.00 1.82
CA ILE A 335 -11.89 -34.41 1.68
C ILE A 335 -12.31 -35.17 2.94
N GLY A 336 -12.76 -36.42 2.83
CA GLY A 336 -13.02 -37.24 4.03
C GLY A 336 -11.75 -37.46 4.85
N THR A 337 -10.86 -38.33 4.39
CA THR A 337 -9.60 -38.65 5.06
C THR A 337 -8.38 -38.34 4.20
N VAL A 338 -7.37 -37.72 4.79
CA VAL A 338 -6.07 -37.45 4.15
C VAL A 338 -4.99 -38.29 4.85
N SER A 339 -4.17 -39.01 4.09
CA SER A 339 -3.17 -39.92 4.64
C SER A 339 -1.78 -39.84 3.96
N GLY A 340 -0.74 -40.38 4.57
CA GLY A 340 0.57 -40.59 3.93
C GLY A 340 1.57 -39.44 4.10
N GLY A 341 2.86 -39.76 4.17
CA GLY A 341 3.90 -38.85 4.68
C GLY A 341 4.54 -37.85 3.71
N GLY A 342 3.92 -37.60 2.55
CA GLY A 342 4.43 -36.65 1.54
C GLY A 342 3.54 -35.40 1.40
N ALA A 343 3.96 -34.46 0.55
CA ALA A 343 3.22 -33.24 0.29
C ALA A 343 1.82 -33.50 -0.31
N VAL A 344 0.79 -32.93 0.32
CA VAL A 344 -0.62 -33.07 -0.08
C VAL A 344 -1.03 -31.89 -0.94
N ALA A 345 -0.91 -30.67 -0.44
CA ALA A 345 -1.37 -29.47 -1.15
C ALA A 345 -0.37 -28.33 -1.05
N ASN A 346 -0.06 -27.72 -2.20
CA ASN A 346 0.84 -26.57 -2.27
C ASN A 346 0.32 -25.50 -3.24
N ILE A 347 0.42 -24.23 -2.83
CA ILE A 347 0.34 -23.07 -3.73
C ILE A 347 1.69 -22.36 -3.71
N THR A 348 2.30 -22.19 -4.88
CA THR A 348 3.51 -21.39 -5.05
C THR A 348 3.27 -20.28 -6.07
N SER A 349 3.49 -19.03 -5.65
CA SER A 349 3.45 -17.84 -6.50
C SER A 349 4.84 -17.20 -6.57
N VAL A 350 5.37 -17.06 -7.79
CA VAL A 350 6.65 -16.42 -8.08
C VAL A 350 6.42 -15.26 -9.05
N GLN A 351 6.81 -14.05 -8.67
CA GLN A 351 6.72 -12.87 -9.53
C GLN A 351 8.06 -12.13 -9.56
N ARG A 352 8.59 -11.87 -10.76
CA ARG A 352 9.86 -11.17 -10.94
C ARG A 352 9.71 -10.02 -11.93
N SER A 353 10.29 -8.87 -11.59
CA SER A 353 10.40 -7.72 -12.50
C SER A 353 11.88 -7.40 -12.78
N GLY A 354 12.19 -7.04 -14.03
CA GLY A 354 13.52 -6.60 -14.46
C GLY A 354 13.79 -5.11 -14.17
N ASP A 355 14.84 -4.56 -14.80
CA ASP A 355 15.07 -3.10 -14.86
C ASP A 355 14.09 -2.48 -15.88
N ILE A 356 12.94 -2.07 -15.37
CA ILE A 356 11.81 -1.54 -16.15
C ILE A 356 11.20 -0.29 -15.53
N ASP A 357 10.39 0.40 -16.32
CA ASP A 357 9.54 1.50 -15.83
C ASP A 357 8.10 1.01 -15.66
N ILE A 358 7.58 1.14 -14.44
CA ILE A 358 6.18 0.88 -14.09
C ILE A 358 5.60 2.19 -13.59
N ARG A 359 4.78 2.82 -14.43
CA ARG A 359 4.36 4.20 -14.24
C ARG A 359 2.88 4.40 -14.46
N ALA A 360 2.25 5.17 -13.57
CA ALA A 360 0.87 5.63 -13.71
C ALA A 360 0.77 7.14 -13.43
N ASP A 361 0.14 7.87 -14.35
CA ASP A 361 -0.01 9.32 -14.31
C ASP A 361 -1.48 9.74 -14.45
N THR A 362 -1.95 10.66 -13.60
CA THR A 362 -3.16 11.45 -13.84
C THR A 362 -2.81 12.91 -14.13
N VAL A 363 -3.31 13.45 -15.24
CA VAL A 363 -2.98 14.79 -15.75
C VAL A 363 -4.23 15.55 -16.16
N GLY A 364 -4.27 16.86 -15.94
CA GLY A 364 -5.49 17.66 -16.14
C GLY A 364 -6.47 17.45 -14.98
N GLY A 365 -7.08 18.55 -14.54
CA GLY A 365 -7.86 18.60 -13.31
C GLY A 365 -9.36 18.32 -13.49
N MET A 366 -10.13 18.70 -12.48
CA MET A 366 -11.57 18.85 -12.58
C MET A 366 -11.93 20.29 -12.31
N ARG A 367 -12.69 20.89 -13.24
CA ARG A 367 -12.91 22.33 -13.21
C ARG A 367 -14.36 22.70 -13.45
N THR A 368 -14.83 23.64 -12.63
CA THR A 368 -16.09 24.35 -12.83
C THR A 368 -15.80 25.85 -12.91
N ASN A 369 -16.16 26.48 -14.03
CA ASN A 369 -15.95 27.91 -14.27
C ASN A 369 -17.27 28.64 -14.53
N ILE A 370 -17.52 29.71 -13.81
CA ILE A 370 -18.64 30.62 -14.03
C ILE A 370 -18.05 31.97 -14.43
N LEU A 371 -18.16 32.33 -15.71
CA LEU A 371 -17.44 33.49 -16.25
C LEU A 371 -18.18 34.82 -15.98
N GLY A 372 -19.46 34.77 -15.62
CA GLY A 372 -20.26 35.94 -15.27
C GLY A 372 -20.49 36.12 -13.76
N THR A 373 -21.47 36.97 -13.42
CA THR A 373 -21.96 37.16 -12.05
C THR A 373 -22.69 35.94 -11.56
N MET A 374 -22.53 35.61 -10.28
CA MET A 374 -23.34 34.63 -9.60
C MET A 374 -24.28 35.31 -8.60
N SER A 375 -25.59 35.09 -8.73
CA SER A 375 -26.60 35.80 -7.95
C SER A 375 -27.72 34.87 -7.51
N GLU A 376 -27.88 34.69 -6.20
CA GLU A 376 -28.87 33.77 -5.60
C GLU A 376 -28.75 32.35 -6.17
N ALA A 377 -27.52 31.89 -6.40
CA ALA A 377 -27.23 30.63 -7.08
C ALA A 377 -26.34 29.72 -6.24
N GLN A 378 -26.19 28.47 -6.69
CA GLN A 378 -25.40 27.45 -6.01
C GLN A 378 -24.41 26.83 -7.00
N ALA A 379 -23.19 26.55 -6.55
CA ALA A 379 -22.22 25.77 -7.31
C ALA A 379 -21.47 24.79 -6.40
N SER A 380 -21.30 23.55 -6.85
CA SER A 380 -20.52 22.53 -6.15
C SER A 380 -19.43 21.93 -7.04
N LEU A 381 -18.33 21.55 -6.39
CA LEU A 381 -17.31 20.64 -6.90
C LEU A 381 -17.00 19.66 -5.77
N SER A 382 -17.79 18.59 -5.66
CA SER A 382 -17.77 17.72 -4.47
C SER A 382 -17.54 16.24 -4.77
N ASP A 383 -16.96 15.52 -3.81
CA ASP A 383 -16.77 14.05 -3.87
C ASP A 383 -16.01 13.55 -5.12
N ASN A 384 -15.23 14.42 -5.78
CA ASN A 384 -14.49 14.06 -6.97
C ASN A 384 -13.16 13.39 -6.63
N THR A 385 -12.70 12.46 -7.47
CA THR A 385 -11.51 11.65 -7.21
C THR A 385 -10.50 11.63 -8.35
N ALA A 386 -9.23 11.91 -8.06
CA ALA A 386 -8.11 11.60 -8.97
C ALA A 386 -7.19 10.57 -8.33
N ARG A 387 -6.85 9.50 -9.06
CA ARG A 387 -6.07 8.38 -8.51
C ARG A 387 -5.04 7.84 -9.49
N ALA A 388 -3.78 7.79 -9.07
CA ALA A 388 -2.71 7.09 -9.77
C ALA A 388 -2.12 5.96 -8.91
N VAL A 389 -1.93 4.77 -9.51
CA VAL A 389 -1.39 3.59 -8.82
C VAL A 389 -0.35 2.89 -9.70
N ALA A 390 0.83 2.61 -9.14
CA ALA A 390 1.87 1.82 -9.80
C ALA A 390 2.37 0.70 -8.89
N ILE A 391 2.30 -0.56 -9.34
CA ILE A 391 2.72 -1.73 -8.56
C ILE A 391 3.56 -2.67 -9.42
N ALA A 392 4.72 -3.12 -8.93
CA ALA A 392 5.54 -4.07 -9.68
C ALA A 392 4.98 -5.49 -9.59
N ASN A 393 4.90 -6.05 -8.39
CA ASN A 393 4.38 -7.38 -8.18
C ASN A 393 3.26 -7.36 -7.13
N LEU A 394 2.11 -7.91 -7.48
CA LEU A 394 0.95 -8.02 -6.59
C LEU A 394 0.43 -9.47 -6.59
N ALA A 395 0.42 -10.09 -5.42
CA ALA A 395 -0.31 -11.32 -5.18
C ALA A 395 -1.51 -10.98 -4.29
N GLU A 396 -2.68 -10.76 -4.89
CA GLU A 396 -3.87 -10.33 -4.17
C GLU A 396 -4.31 -11.39 -3.15
N ARG A 397 -4.19 -12.68 -3.54
CA ARG A 397 -4.52 -13.83 -2.72
C ARG A 397 -3.63 -15.02 -3.09
N ASN A 398 -3.05 -15.66 -2.10
CA ASN A 398 -2.55 -17.03 -2.16
C ASN A 398 -3.19 -17.81 -1.01
N LEU A 399 -4.37 -18.37 -1.25
CA LEU A 399 -5.22 -18.96 -0.19
C LEU A 399 -5.39 -20.46 -0.38
N LEU A 400 -4.93 -21.24 0.61
CA LEU A 400 -5.19 -22.67 0.72
C LEU A 400 -6.14 -22.93 1.90
N SER A 401 -7.29 -23.53 1.60
CA SER A 401 -8.31 -23.93 2.58
C SER A 401 -8.53 -25.43 2.54
N VAL A 402 -8.38 -26.09 3.69
CA VAL A 402 -8.51 -27.55 3.83
C VAL A 402 -9.53 -27.87 4.92
N GLU A 403 -10.56 -28.60 4.55
CA GLU A 403 -11.56 -29.19 5.45
C GLU A 403 -11.54 -30.71 5.28
N ALA A 404 -11.30 -31.42 6.38
CA ALA A 404 -11.36 -32.87 6.40
C ALA A 404 -11.97 -33.46 7.67
N THR A 405 -12.32 -34.75 7.60
CA THR A 405 -12.77 -35.50 8.79
C THR A 405 -11.60 -36.08 9.59
N ASP A 406 -10.47 -36.37 8.94
CA ASP A 406 -9.24 -36.85 9.55
C ASP A 406 -8.04 -36.53 8.64
N ILE A 407 -6.93 -36.09 9.24
CA ILE A 407 -5.68 -35.81 8.52
C ILE A 407 -4.52 -36.46 9.28
N ASP A 408 -3.86 -37.40 8.62
CA ASP A 408 -2.66 -38.08 9.13
C ASP A 408 -1.59 -38.19 8.04
N THR A 409 -0.68 -37.22 8.01
CA THR A 409 0.35 -37.11 6.96
C THR A 409 1.76 -37.19 7.53
N VAL A 410 1.95 -37.99 8.58
CA VAL A 410 3.25 -38.03 9.27
C VAL A 410 4.37 -38.50 8.36
N GLY A 411 5.48 -37.76 8.40
CA GLY A 411 6.66 -38.01 7.58
C GLY A 411 7.11 -39.46 7.62
N LEU A 412 7.55 -40.00 6.47
CA LEU A 412 8.08 -41.34 6.40
C LEU A 412 9.40 -41.43 7.19
N PRO A 413 9.65 -42.52 7.93
CA PRO A 413 10.93 -42.68 8.63
C PRO A 413 12.10 -42.67 7.63
N GLY A 414 12.95 -41.63 7.70
CA GLY A 414 14.16 -41.48 6.86
C GLY A 414 14.24 -40.21 6.00
N SER A 415 13.20 -39.37 5.93
CA SER A 415 13.18 -38.13 5.11
C SER A 415 13.64 -36.86 5.84
N GLY A 416 14.12 -36.96 7.08
CA GLY A 416 14.36 -35.80 7.94
C GLY A 416 13.04 -35.18 8.46
N PRO A 417 13.12 -34.16 9.33
CA PRO A 417 11.94 -33.42 9.80
C PRO A 417 11.20 -32.73 8.65
N VAL A 418 9.88 -32.74 8.68
CA VAL A 418 8.96 -32.16 7.69
C VAL A 418 8.21 -31.00 8.35
N GLY A 419 8.10 -29.82 7.75
CA GLY A 419 7.51 -28.64 8.40
C GLY A 419 8.56 -27.57 8.64
N THR A 420 9.09 -27.03 7.55
CA THR A 420 10.15 -26.03 7.56
C THR A 420 9.88 -25.02 6.46
N ALA A 421 9.58 -23.78 6.86
CA ALA A 421 9.49 -22.62 5.99
C ALA A 421 10.80 -21.84 6.07
N SER A 422 11.58 -21.79 4.98
CA SER A 422 12.93 -21.23 5.02
C SER A 422 13.26 -20.30 3.84
N SER A 423 14.14 -19.34 4.14
CA SER A 423 14.94 -18.57 3.19
C SER A 423 16.39 -19.04 3.31
N GLY A 424 16.93 -19.64 2.26
CA GLY A 424 18.29 -20.16 2.21
C GLY A 424 19.33 -19.04 2.18
N TYR A 425 20.53 -19.32 2.70
CA TYR A 425 21.65 -18.37 2.64
C TYR A 425 22.13 -18.07 1.21
N ASP A 426 21.75 -18.91 0.25
CA ASP A 426 22.00 -18.77 -1.18
C ASP A 426 20.88 -18.04 -1.94
N ASN A 427 19.92 -17.42 -1.21
CA ASN A 427 18.69 -16.83 -1.73
C ASN A 427 17.70 -17.83 -2.34
N SER A 428 17.82 -19.12 -2.02
CA SER A 428 16.74 -20.08 -2.28
C SER A 428 15.60 -19.91 -1.27
N SER A 429 14.43 -20.45 -1.58
CA SER A 429 13.28 -20.47 -0.69
C SER A 429 12.63 -21.85 -0.74
N SER A 430 12.27 -22.41 0.41
CA SER A 430 11.62 -23.73 0.45
C SER A 430 10.54 -23.85 1.50
N VAL A 431 9.63 -24.80 1.25
CA VAL A 431 8.63 -25.32 2.19
C VAL A 431 8.58 -26.84 2.08
N THR A 432 8.46 -27.53 3.22
CA THR A 432 8.52 -29.01 3.26
C THR A 432 7.25 -29.65 3.79
N ALA A 433 6.34 -28.90 4.41
CA ALA A 433 5.10 -29.40 5.00
C ALA A 433 4.16 -30.11 4.02
N ALA A 434 3.29 -30.95 4.61
CA ALA A 434 2.20 -31.61 3.88
C ALA A 434 1.22 -30.61 3.23
N PHE A 435 0.96 -29.49 3.91
CA PHE A 435 0.17 -28.38 3.40
C PHE A 435 1.01 -27.12 3.39
N SER A 436 1.11 -26.42 2.26
CA SER A 436 1.95 -25.24 2.20
C SER A 436 1.49 -24.14 1.25
N VAL A 437 1.86 -22.91 1.60
CA VAL A 437 1.74 -21.73 0.74
C VAL A 437 3.08 -21.02 0.69
N GLN A 438 3.59 -20.77 -0.51
CA GLN A 438 4.85 -20.07 -0.74
C GLN A 438 4.65 -18.89 -1.70
N ASN A 439 5.11 -17.72 -1.28
CA ASN A 439 5.15 -16.52 -2.10
C ASN A 439 6.58 -16.01 -2.21
N VAL A 440 7.05 -15.79 -3.44
CA VAL A 440 8.37 -15.21 -3.72
C VAL A 440 8.19 -14.07 -4.73
N GLN A 441 8.46 -12.84 -4.31
CA GLN A 441 8.37 -11.67 -5.17
C GLN A 441 9.69 -10.90 -5.20
N ASP A 442 10.11 -10.48 -6.39
CA ASP A 442 11.33 -9.72 -6.60
C ASP A 442 11.06 -8.61 -7.61
N PHE A 443 11.11 -7.34 -7.22
CA PHE A 443 10.97 -6.23 -8.17
C PHE A 443 12.30 -5.75 -8.76
N GLY A 444 13.42 -6.37 -8.39
CA GLY A 444 14.73 -6.06 -8.94
C GLY A 444 15.06 -4.57 -8.87
N GLU A 445 15.60 -4.04 -9.98
CA GLU A 445 15.96 -2.62 -10.14
C GLU A 445 14.83 -1.76 -10.75
N ALA A 446 13.59 -2.25 -10.80
CA ALA A 446 12.48 -1.54 -11.42
C ALA A 446 12.28 -0.12 -10.84
N ARG A 447 11.96 0.83 -11.71
CA ARG A 447 11.50 2.16 -11.33
C ARG A 447 9.99 2.14 -11.25
N ILE A 448 9.45 2.30 -10.05
CA ILE A 448 8.01 2.37 -9.81
C ILE A 448 7.63 3.82 -9.49
N ALA A 449 6.71 4.42 -10.25
CA ALA A 449 6.29 5.79 -10.00
C ALA A 449 4.78 5.98 -10.18
N ALA A 450 4.12 6.59 -9.20
CA ALA A 450 2.74 7.08 -9.33
C ALA A 450 2.71 8.59 -9.11
N VAL A 451 2.20 9.32 -10.10
CA VAL A 451 2.21 10.79 -10.14
C VAL A 451 0.82 11.32 -10.45
N SER A 452 0.41 12.37 -9.74
CA SER A 452 -0.76 13.16 -10.10
C SER A 452 -0.37 14.63 -10.23
N THR A 453 -0.87 15.26 -11.29
CA THR A 453 -0.88 16.71 -11.49
C THR A 453 -2.30 17.29 -11.58
N SER A 454 -3.31 16.49 -11.23
CA SER A 454 -4.71 16.85 -11.32
C SER A 454 -5.12 17.77 -10.17
N ALA A 455 -5.43 19.03 -10.48
CA ALA A 455 -5.96 20.01 -9.52
C ALA A 455 -7.48 20.12 -9.61
N LEU A 456 -8.13 20.53 -8.52
CA LEU A 456 -9.58 20.66 -8.46
C LEU A 456 -9.95 22.13 -8.22
N LYS A 457 -10.78 22.69 -9.09
CA LYS A 457 -11.04 24.13 -9.10
C LYS A 457 -12.48 24.46 -9.39
N LEU A 458 -13.10 25.19 -8.47
CA LEU A 458 -14.38 25.86 -8.67
C LEU A 458 -14.14 27.38 -8.73
N GLY A 459 -14.59 28.06 -9.77
CA GLY A 459 -14.29 29.48 -9.96
C GLY A 459 -15.47 30.31 -10.47
N ALA A 460 -15.53 31.55 -10.00
CA ALA A 460 -16.40 32.60 -10.51
C ALA A 460 -15.57 33.82 -10.90
N ALA A 461 -15.72 34.34 -12.12
CA ALA A 461 -14.97 35.50 -12.59
C ALA A 461 -15.68 36.83 -12.30
N GLY A 462 -17.03 36.84 -12.28
CA GLY A 462 -17.84 37.99 -11.87
C GLY A 462 -18.21 37.95 -10.38
N PRO A 463 -18.81 39.03 -9.83
CA PRO A 463 -19.20 39.11 -8.42
C PRO A 463 -20.05 37.92 -7.95
N VAL A 464 -19.86 37.52 -6.69
CA VAL A 464 -20.66 36.48 -6.03
C VAL A 464 -21.60 37.14 -5.02
N LEU A 465 -22.90 37.06 -5.26
CA LEU A 465 -23.94 37.79 -4.53
C LEU A 465 -24.97 36.80 -3.96
N ARG A 466 -25.13 36.76 -2.64
CA ARG A 466 -26.13 35.90 -1.94
C ARG A 466 -26.14 34.46 -2.44
N SER A 467 -24.97 33.88 -2.69
CA SER A 467 -24.81 32.58 -3.35
C SER A 467 -24.05 31.61 -2.44
N ALA A 468 -24.10 30.32 -2.78
CA ALA A 468 -23.37 29.26 -2.08
C ALA A 468 -22.37 28.58 -3.02
N LEU A 469 -21.12 28.40 -2.58
CA LEU A 469 -20.12 27.60 -3.29
C LEU A 469 -19.49 26.59 -2.34
N ALA A 470 -19.49 25.33 -2.73
CA ALA A 470 -18.88 24.25 -1.98
C ALA A 470 -17.86 23.52 -2.84
N ALA A 471 -16.68 23.28 -2.29
CA ALA A 471 -15.68 22.41 -2.91
C ALA A 471 -15.22 21.40 -1.86
N ASP A 472 -16.10 20.43 -1.61
CA ASP A 472 -16.07 19.61 -0.40
C ASP A 472 -15.92 18.11 -0.72
N GLY A 473 -15.20 17.36 0.11
CA GLY A 473 -15.11 15.89 -0.01
C GLY A 473 -14.25 15.37 -1.16
N ASN A 474 -13.45 16.22 -1.82
CA ASN A 474 -12.66 15.79 -2.97
C ASN A 474 -11.37 15.09 -2.57
N ALA A 475 -10.94 14.09 -3.33
CA ALA A 475 -9.76 13.29 -3.03
C ALA A 475 -8.78 13.21 -4.21
N VAL A 476 -7.50 13.43 -3.95
CA VAL A 476 -6.41 13.11 -4.87
C VAL A 476 -5.46 12.13 -4.19
N SER A 477 -5.26 10.96 -4.80
CA SER A 477 -4.46 9.88 -4.23
C SER A 477 -3.43 9.35 -5.21
N VAL A 478 -2.22 9.11 -4.70
CA VAL A 478 -1.12 8.52 -5.45
C VAL A 478 -0.46 7.43 -4.61
N ALA A 479 -0.23 6.26 -5.21
CA ALA A 479 0.33 5.11 -4.50
C ALA A 479 1.36 4.38 -5.36
N ALA A 480 2.53 4.04 -4.80
CA ALA A 480 3.48 3.14 -5.45
C ALA A 480 3.96 2.07 -4.47
N THR A 481 3.83 0.79 -4.83
CA THR A 481 4.29 -0.31 -3.97
C THR A 481 5.08 -1.33 -4.78
N GLY A 482 6.26 -1.74 -4.31
CA GLY A 482 7.16 -2.63 -5.02
C GLY A 482 6.62 -4.06 -5.09
N ASN A 483 6.60 -4.74 -3.96
CA ASN A 483 5.96 -6.05 -3.80
C ASN A 483 4.81 -5.98 -2.80
N GLY A 484 3.67 -6.60 -3.13
CA GLY A 484 2.53 -6.77 -2.24
C GLY A 484 1.99 -8.19 -2.27
N ALA A 485 1.77 -8.82 -1.11
CA ALA A 485 1.22 -10.17 -1.05
C ALA A 485 0.30 -10.43 0.15
N THR A 486 -0.82 -11.11 -0.11
CA THR A 486 -1.67 -11.72 0.93
C THR A 486 -1.61 -13.24 0.82
N SER A 487 -1.10 -13.90 1.86
CA SER A 487 -0.95 -15.36 1.90
C SER A 487 -1.72 -15.94 3.09
N GLY A 488 -2.46 -17.03 2.85
CA GLY A 488 -3.34 -17.63 3.84
C GLY A 488 -3.38 -19.15 3.78
N LEU A 489 -3.29 -19.79 4.94
CA LEU A 489 -3.45 -21.24 5.11
C LEU A 489 -4.48 -21.53 6.20
N THR A 490 -5.55 -22.25 5.86
CA THR A 490 -6.53 -22.73 6.84
C THR A 490 -6.62 -24.25 6.81
N LEU A 491 -6.49 -24.87 7.98
CA LEU A 491 -6.52 -26.31 8.15
C LEU A 491 -7.53 -26.69 9.24
N ALA A 492 -8.58 -27.40 8.87
CA ALA A 492 -9.64 -27.82 9.79
C ALA A 492 -9.93 -29.31 9.66
N ALA A 493 -9.74 -30.04 10.76
CA ALA A 493 -10.25 -31.40 10.91
C ALA A 493 -10.43 -31.75 12.39
N PRO A 494 -11.39 -32.62 12.75
CA PRO A 494 -11.51 -33.11 14.13
C PRO A 494 -10.21 -33.70 14.68
N VAL A 495 -9.46 -34.44 13.88
CA VAL A 495 -8.17 -35.03 14.25
C VAL A 495 -7.11 -34.62 13.24
N LEU A 496 -5.99 -34.08 13.74
CA LEU A 496 -4.88 -33.56 12.94
C LEU A 496 -3.55 -34.14 13.43
N ARG A 497 -2.84 -34.84 12.56
CA ARG A 497 -1.45 -35.27 12.75
C ARG A 497 -0.66 -34.99 11.48
N THR A 498 -0.19 -33.76 11.33
CA THR A 498 0.31 -33.21 10.05
C THR A 498 1.23 -32.02 10.27
N SER A 499 1.80 -31.49 9.18
CA SER A 499 2.58 -30.26 9.16
C SER A 499 2.01 -29.25 8.17
N ALA A 500 2.20 -27.97 8.46
CA ALA A 500 1.72 -26.85 7.65
C ALA A 500 2.75 -25.70 7.62
N ASP A 501 3.13 -25.26 6.41
CA ASP A 501 4.12 -24.22 6.19
C ASP A 501 3.52 -23.02 5.43
N LEU A 502 3.82 -21.80 5.88
CA LEU A 502 3.58 -20.59 5.11
C LEU A 502 4.88 -19.80 5.03
N ASN A 503 5.35 -19.55 3.82
CA ASN A 503 6.59 -18.82 3.57
C ASN A 503 6.36 -17.64 2.62
N ASN A 504 6.68 -16.43 3.05
CA ASN A 504 6.54 -15.23 2.23
C ASN A 504 7.86 -14.47 2.14
N ILE A 505 8.43 -14.39 0.94
CA ILE A 505 9.70 -13.74 0.66
C ILE A 505 9.51 -12.62 -0.35
N GLN A 506 9.97 -11.43 -0.01
CA GLN A 506 9.90 -10.26 -0.88
C GLN A 506 11.26 -9.54 -0.92
N SER A 507 11.73 -9.22 -2.13
CA SER A 507 13.00 -8.51 -2.35
C SER A 507 12.87 -7.36 -3.36
N GLY A 508 13.73 -6.35 -3.23
CA GLY A 508 13.94 -5.38 -4.30
C GLY A 508 15.03 -4.34 -4.02
N SER A 509 15.52 -3.71 -5.08
CA SER A 509 16.62 -2.74 -5.06
C SER A 509 16.41 -1.52 -5.98
N GLY A 510 15.30 -1.47 -6.72
CA GLY A 510 14.91 -0.37 -7.60
C GLY A 510 14.37 0.85 -6.85
N GLY A 511 13.99 1.90 -7.59
CA GLY A 511 13.47 3.14 -7.01
C GLY A 511 11.95 3.14 -6.90
N ILE A 512 11.38 3.72 -5.85
CA ILE A 512 9.92 3.89 -5.72
C ILE A 512 9.60 5.33 -5.34
N ARG A 513 8.88 6.04 -6.21
CA ARG A 513 8.57 7.47 -6.04
C ARG A 513 7.07 7.69 -6.11
N VAL A 514 6.55 8.57 -5.26
CA VAL A 514 5.16 9.01 -5.29
C VAL A 514 5.10 10.53 -5.19
N GLU A 515 4.32 11.17 -6.06
CA GLU A 515 4.19 12.63 -6.10
C GLU A 515 2.76 13.06 -6.43
N ALA A 516 2.15 13.83 -5.52
CA ALA A 516 0.91 14.58 -5.78
C ALA A 516 1.17 16.06 -5.49
N GLY A 517 1.44 16.80 -6.57
CA GLY A 517 1.96 18.16 -6.50
C GLY A 517 3.39 18.24 -5.99
N ASN A 518 3.98 19.43 -6.07
CA ASN A 518 5.25 19.74 -5.43
C ASN A 518 5.24 21.12 -4.78
N GLY A 519 6.23 21.43 -3.93
CA GLY A 519 6.28 22.69 -3.19
C GLY A 519 6.28 23.96 -4.06
N LEU A 520 6.56 23.86 -5.36
CA LEU A 520 6.48 24.98 -6.32
C LEU A 520 5.14 25.03 -7.07
N ALA A 521 4.42 23.90 -7.12
CA ALA A 521 3.14 23.72 -7.78
C ALA A 521 2.24 22.78 -6.93
N PRO A 522 1.70 23.29 -5.79
CA PRO A 522 0.79 22.51 -4.97
C PRO A 522 -0.51 22.22 -5.73
N LEU A 523 -1.00 20.99 -5.59
CA LEU A 523 -2.35 20.60 -6.03
C LEU A 523 -3.36 20.94 -4.96
N GLY A 524 -4.64 20.70 -5.21
CA GLY A 524 -5.66 20.75 -4.18
C GLY A 524 -6.96 21.35 -4.71
N THR A 525 -7.82 21.67 -3.76
CA THR A 525 -9.18 22.14 -4.01
C THR A 525 -9.28 23.61 -3.68
N VAL A 526 -9.52 24.45 -4.69
CA VAL A 526 -9.57 25.90 -4.50
C VAL A 526 -10.82 26.54 -5.08
N LEU A 527 -11.34 27.54 -4.36
CA LEU A 527 -12.32 28.50 -4.87
C LEU A 527 -11.58 29.68 -5.49
N ALA A 528 -11.69 29.89 -6.79
CA ALA A 528 -11.14 31.05 -7.47
C ALA A 528 -12.20 32.14 -7.61
N LEU A 529 -12.10 33.19 -6.80
CA LEU A 529 -13.17 34.17 -6.59
C LEU A 529 -12.81 35.55 -7.16
N PRO A 530 -13.82 36.37 -7.49
CA PRO A 530 -13.63 37.74 -7.94
C PRO A 530 -13.20 38.67 -6.79
N ALA A 531 -12.97 39.95 -7.11
CA ALA A 531 -12.68 40.98 -6.11
C ALA A 531 -13.84 41.27 -5.12
N THR A 532 -15.07 40.78 -5.34
CA THR A 532 -16.23 41.09 -4.48
C THR A 532 -17.11 39.88 -4.23
N VAL A 533 -17.30 39.57 -2.94
CA VAL A 533 -18.21 38.54 -2.44
C VAL A 533 -19.14 39.18 -1.39
N LEU A 534 -20.46 39.04 -1.56
CA LEU A 534 -21.46 39.70 -0.71
C LEU A 534 -22.52 38.71 -0.23
N GLY A 535 -22.75 38.64 1.08
CA GLY A 535 -23.83 37.85 1.68
C GLY A 535 -23.80 36.36 1.33
N SER A 536 -22.64 35.77 1.09
CA SER A 536 -22.50 34.44 0.49
C SER A 536 -21.89 33.42 1.46
N GLU A 537 -22.11 32.14 1.21
CA GLU A 537 -21.58 31.01 1.98
C GLU A 537 -20.57 30.23 1.13
N LEU A 538 -19.37 30.02 1.66
CA LEU A 538 -18.24 29.47 0.92
C LEU A 538 -17.52 28.40 1.73
N SER A 539 -17.35 27.20 1.15
CA SER A 539 -16.71 26.08 1.82
C SER A 539 -15.66 25.36 0.99
N VAL A 540 -14.59 24.97 1.67
CA VAL A 540 -13.59 24.00 1.21
C VAL A 540 -13.36 23.05 2.38
N ARG A 541 -14.10 21.94 2.40
CA ARG A 541 -14.13 20.99 3.51
C ARG A 541 -13.84 19.56 3.10
N ASP A 542 -13.34 18.75 4.04
CA ASP A 542 -13.20 17.30 3.88
C ASP A 542 -12.36 16.88 2.64
N ASN A 543 -11.52 17.77 2.11
CA ASN A 543 -10.69 17.44 0.95
C ASN A 543 -9.43 16.71 1.39
N ALA A 544 -9.06 15.65 0.66
CA ALA A 544 -7.90 14.82 0.98
C ALA A 544 -6.89 14.81 -0.17
N LEU A 545 -5.62 15.07 0.15
CA LEU A 545 -4.49 14.85 -0.73
C LEU A 545 -3.54 13.84 -0.08
N THR A 546 -3.44 12.64 -0.66
CA THR A 546 -2.72 11.52 -0.05
C THR A 546 -1.67 10.96 -0.98
N GLY A 547 -0.47 10.69 -0.46
CA GLY A 547 0.57 9.94 -1.15
C GLY A 547 1.09 8.78 -0.31
N THR A 548 1.42 7.66 -0.94
CA THR A 548 1.94 6.49 -0.22
C THR A 548 2.98 5.72 -1.06
N ALA A 549 4.24 5.62 -0.62
CA ALA A 549 5.26 4.79 -1.28
C ALA A 549 5.72 3.64 -0.36
N ILE A 550 5.62 2.38 -0.78
CA ILE A 550 5.97 1.21 0.04
C ILE A 550 6.88 0.23 -0.70
N GLY A 551 7.94 -0.28 -0.09
CA GLY A 551 8.88 -1.23 -0.72
C GLY A 551 8.33 -2.66 -0.81
N ASN A 552 8.21 -3.32 0.33
CA ASN A 552 7.68 -4.69 0.45
C ASN A 552 6.54 -4.69 1.47
N SER A 553 5.41 -5.31 1.12
CA SER A 553 4.23 -5.42 1.98
C SER A 553 3.69 -6.85 2.00
N ALA A 554 3.57 -7.45 3.18
CA ALA A 554 3.11 -8.81 3.35
C ALA A 554 2.05 -8.94 4.45
N SER A 555 0.96 -9.64 4.15
CA SER A 555 -0.03 -10.09 5.13
C SER A 555 -0.13 -11.61 5.10
N ASN A 556 0.27 -12.25 6.19
CA ASN A 556 0.35 -13.70 6.31
C ASN A 556 -0.56 -14.19 7.43
N SER A 557 -1.39 -15.19 7.13
CA SER A 557 -2.29 -15.80 8.11
C SER A 557 -2.27 -17.33 8.04
N MET A 558 -2.11 -17.98 9.19
CA MET A 558 -2.27 -19.42 9.34
C MET A 558 -3.24 -19.70 10.48
N HIS A 559 -4.27 -20.49 10.19
CA HIS A 559 -5.29 -20.90 11.15
C HIS A 559 -5.45 -22.42 11.13
N VAL A 560 -5.26 -23.05 12.29
CA VAL A 560 -5.37 -24.50 12.48
C VAL A 560 -6.42 -24.79 13.54
N THR A 561 -7.40 -25.63 13.23
CA THR A 561 -8.50 -25.97 14.14
C THR A 561 -8.74 -27.47 14.18
N GLY A 562 -8.88 -28.02 15.39
CA GLY A 562 -9.30 -29.41 15.56
C GLY A 562 -9.72 -29.77 16.97
N THR A 563 -10.20 -31.00 17.16
CA THR A 563 -10.47 -31.51 18.52
C THR A 563 -9.24 -32.16 19.14
N GLY A 564 -8.46 -32.90 18.35
CA GLY A 564 -7.20 -33.49 18.77
C GLY A 564 -6.10 -33.21 17.75
N LEU A 565 -5.05 -32.51 18.17
CA LEU A 565 -3.86 -32.27 17.33
C LEU A 565 -2.69 -33.09 17.88
N ALA A 566 -1.82 -33.60 17.02
CA ALA A 566 -0.63 -34.35 17.41
C ALA A 566 0.55 -34.00 16.50
N ASN A 567 1.78 -34.22 16.99
CA ASN A 567 2.99 -34.02 16.20
C ASN A 567 2.94 -34.88 14.93
N GLY A 568 3.09 -34.23 13.78
CA GLY A 568 3.19 -34.87 12.46
C GLY A 568 4.44 -34.52 11.68
N SER A 569 5.25 -33.61 12.21
CA SER A 569 6.44 -33.06 11.56
C SER A 569 7.73 -33.82 11.84
N GLY A 570 7.77 -34.55 12.96
CA GLY A 570 9.01 -35.17 13.45
C GLY A 570 10.01 -34.18 14.03
N HIS A 571 9.63 -32.92 14.22
CA HIS A 571 10.39 -31.97 15.02
C HIS A 571 10.18 -32.27 16.51
N ASP A 572 11.28 -32.46 17.24
CA ASP A 572 11.23 -32.59 18.70
C ASP A 572 10.96 -31.24 19.36
N GLU A 573 11.48 -30.14 18.80
CA GLU A 573 11.30 -28.75 19.26
C GLU A 573 10.98 -27.84 18.06
N ALA A 574 10.15 -26.83 18.29
CA ALA A 574 9.92 -25.74 17.35
C ALA A 574 11.10 -24.76 17.38
N VAL A 575 11.48 -24.24 16.22
CA VAL A 575 12.62 -23.33 16.03
C VAL A 575 12.20 -22.12 15.21
N SER A 576 12.59 -20.92 15.66
CA SER A 576 12.50 -19.67 14.90
C SER A 576 13.86 -18.99 14.82
N GLY A 577 14.23 -18.54 13.62
CA GLY A 577 15.47 -17.82 13.36
C GLY A 577 16.45 -18.62 12.49
N PRO A 578 17.76 -18.65 12.82
CA PRO A 578 18.75 -19.42 12.07
C PRO A 578 18.40 -20.92 12.01
N LEU A 579 18.45 -21.46 10.80
CA LEU A 579 18.31 -22.88 10.48
C LEU A 579 19.63 -23.39 9.86
N PRO A 580 19.87 -24.71 9.78
CA PRO A 580 21.12 -25.25 9.25
C PRO A 580 21.49 -24.73 7.84
N GLU A 581 20.50 -24.49 6.99
CA GLU A 581 20.67 -24.09 5.58
C GLU A 581 20.15 -22.66 5.30
N GLY A 582 19.73 -21.91 6.33
CA GLY A 582 19.15 -20.59 6.11
C GLY A 582 18.56 -19.92 7.35
N TYR A 583 17.45 -19.23 7.17
CA TYR A 583 16.72 -18.53 8.21
C TYR A 583 15.21 -18.77 8.02
N GLY A 584 14.46 -18.99 9.09
CA GLY A 584 13.03 -19.24 8.99
C GLY A 584 12.42 -19.87 10.23
N ALA A 585 11.38 -20.67 10.01
CA ALA A 585 10.62 -21.37 11.04
C ALA A 585 10.59 -22.87 10.75
N ALA A 586 10.72 -23.69 11.79
CA ALA A 586 10.64 -25.15 11.69
C ALA A 586 9.83 -25.72 12.88
N ALA A 587 8.70 -26.36 12.58
CA ALA A 587 7.74 -26.89 13.55
C ALA A 587 6.63 -27.71 12.83
N ASP A 588 5.63 -28.22 13.55
CA ASP A 588 4.40 -28.72 12.92
C ASP A 588 3.67 -27.61 12.16
N TYR A 589 3.61 -26.42 12.75
CA TYR A 589 3.01 -25.24 12.13
C TYR A 589 4.06 -24.14 12.04
N ALA A 590 4.62 -23.92 10.85
CA ALA A 590 5.70 -22.98 10.62
C ALA A 590 5.27 -21.82 9.71
N LEU A 591 5.40 -20.60 10.21
CA LEU A 591 5.17 -19.38 9.44
C LEU A 591 6.47 -18.58 9.38
N ALA A 592 6.99 -18.35 8.18
CA ALA A 592 8.16 -17.51 7.95
C ALA A 592 7.83 -16.34 7.00
N SER A 593 8.30 -15.15 7.34
CA SER A 593 8.27 -13.98 6.47
C SER A 593 9.63 -13.30 6.44
N SER A 594 10.15 -13.07 5.23
CA SER A 594 11.45 -12.43 5.00
C SER A 594 11.32 -11.31 3.98
N GLN A 595 11.62 -10.07 4.37
CA GLN A 595 11.57 -8.92 3.49
C GLN A 595 12.92 -8.23 3.40
N THR A 596 13.39 -7.98 2.18
CA THR A 596 14.68 -7.32 1.92
C THR A 596 14.49 -6.15 0.96
N LEU A 597 14.93 -4.96 1.36
CA LEU A 597 14.91 -3.76 0.53
C LEU A 597 16.30 -3.12 0.51
N GLY A 598 16.89 -3.00 -0.68
CA GLY A 598 18.28 -2.58 -0.89
C GLY A 598 19.28 -3.74 -0.79
N LEU A 599 20.54 -3.47 -1.14
CA LEU A 599 21.61 -4.46 -1.05
C LEU A 599 22.38 -4.29 0.26
N SER A 600 22.86 -5.40 0.83
CA SER A 600 23.69 -5.37 2.04
C SER A 600 25.06 -4.78 1.72
N GLY A 601 25.43 -3.65 2.31
CA GLY A 601 26.71 -3.02 1.99
C GLY A 601 26.83 -1.56 2.40
N ALA A 602 27.14 -0.70 1.43
CA ALA A 602 27.44 0.71 1.62
C ALA A 602 26.21 1.61 1.44
N LEU A 603 26.26 2.85 1.93
CA LEU A 603 25.17 3.84 1.73
C LEU A 603 24.82 4.09 0.25
N GLU A 604 25.75 3.81 -0.66
CA GLU A 604 25.55 3.92 -2.12
C GLU A 604 24.57 2.86 -2.66
N ASP A 605 24.31 1.80 -1.90
CA ASP A 605 23.41 0.69 -2.26
C ASP A 605 21.98 0.87 -1.71
N ALA A 606 21.66 2.04 -1.15
CA ALA A 606 20.37 2.31 -0.55
C ALA A 606 19.29 2.61 -1.61
N VAL A 607 18.09 2.07 -1.38
CA VAL A 607 16.94 2.32 -2.23
C VAL A 607 16.41 3.74 -2.03
N GLY A 608 16.21 4.46 -3.14
CA GLY A 608 15.49 5.72 -3.16
C GLY A 608 14.00 5.48 -3.00
N LEU A 609 13.44 5.97 -1.90
CA LEU A 609 12.02 5.87 -1.58
C LEU A 609 11.50 7.28 -1.30
N ASP A 610 10.57 7.80 -2.09
CA ASP A 610 9.99 9.14 -1.84
C ASP A 610 8.44 9.14 -1.86
N SER A 611 7.83 9.89 -0.92
CA SER A 611 6.42 10.27 -0.96
C SER A 611 6.30 11.78 -0.76
N ILE A 612 6.03 12.50 -1.84
CA ILE A 612 5.96 13.97 -1.86
C ILE A 612 4.52 14.39 -2.14
N VAL A 613 3.95 15.15 -1.22
CA VAL A 613 2.57 15.60 -1.29
C VAL A 613 2.52 17.08 -0.96
N ALA A 614 1.96 17.87 -1.87
CA ALA A 614 1.85 19.32 -1.71
C ALA A 614 0.43 19.77 -2.07
N GLY A 615 -0.32 20.18 -1.04
CA GLY A 615 -1.72 20.57 -1.11
C GLY A 615 -1.92 22.06 -0.87
N ARG A 616 -2.95 22.62 -1.51
CA ARG A 616 -3.48 23.95 -1.29
C ARG A 616 -5.01 23.88 -1.22
N PHE A 617 -5.57 24.34 -0.12
CA PHE A 617 -7.02 24.40 0.11
C PHE A 617 -7.43 25.82 0.46
N GLY A 618 -8.61 26.22 -0.02
CA GLY A 618 -9.19 27.52 0.32
C GLY A 618 -9.37 28.39 -0.90
N MET A 619 -9.18 29.70 -0.74
CA MET A 619 -9.71 30.68 -1.72
C MET A 619 -8.60 31.52 -2.35
N LEU A 620 -8.61 31.61 -3.66
CA LEU A 620 -7.67 32.40 -4.45
C LEU A 620 -8.32 33.69 -4.96
N GLY A 621 -7.65 34.82 -4.72
CA GLY A 621 -8.01 36.15 -5.23
C GLY A 621 -8.01 37.24 -4.15
N ASP A 622 -7.90 38.51 -4.56
CA ASP A 622 -8.00 39.70 -3.67
C ASP A 622 -9.47 40.00 -3.29
N SER A 623 -10.23 38.95 -2.97
CA SER A 623 -11.67 39.06 -2.72
C SER A 623 -11.92 39.89 -1.46
N ARG A 624 -12.72 40.95 -1.61
CA ARG A 624 -13.32 41.67 -0.48
C ARG A 624 -14.63 40.99 -0.11
N ALA A 625 -14.69 40.57 1.15
CA ALA A 625 -15.83 39.90 1.73
C ALA A 625 -16.71 40.88 2.50
N TYR A 626 -18.00 40.90 2.18
CA TYR A 626 -19.00 41.69 2.90
C TYR A 626 -20.11 40.78 3.42
N GLY A 627 -20.30 40.71 4.74
CA GLY A 627 -21.36 39.92 5.35
C GLY A 627 -21.39 38.44 4.91
N SER A 628 -20.24 37.82 4.67
CA SER A 628 -20.13 36.47 4.10
C SER A 628 -19.44 35.49 5.06
N ASP A 629 -19.71 34.20 4.90
CA ASP A 629 -19.16 33.13 5.73
C ASP A 629 -18.25 32.22 4.91
N TYR A 630 -17.08 31.90 5.49
CA TYR A 630 -15.99 31.20 4.82
C TYR A 630 -15.44 30.08 5.72
N GLY A 631 -15.46 28.83 5.22
CA GLY A 631 -14.87 27.68 5.93
C GLY A 631 -13.78 27.00 5.12
N VAL A 632 -12.60 26.83 5.72
CA VAL A 632 -11.54 25.91 5.27
C VAL A 632 -11.32 24.90 6.39
N GLU A 633 -12.07 23.81 6.35
CA GLU A 633 -12.23 22.94 7.52
C GLU A 633 -11.98 21.47 7.16
N ASP A 634 -11.45 20.67 8.08
CA ASP A 634 -11.32 19.22 7.93
C ASP A 634 -10.53 18.74 6.69
N ASN A 635 -9.70 19.60 6.08
CA ASN A 635 -8.89 19.21 4.93
C ASN A 635 -7.62 18.47 5.37
N GLN A 636 -7.24 17.44 4.62
CA GLN A 636 -6.14 16.55 4.92
C GLN A 636 -5.05 16.57 3.85
N VAL A 637 -3.80 16.67 4.27
CA VAL A 637 -2.62 16.28 3.49
C VAL A 637 -1.90 15.16 4.23
N ALA A 638 -1.61 14.06 3.53
CA ALA A 638 -0.88 12.94 4.10
C ALA A 638 0.19 12.43 3.13
N ALA A 639 1.44 12.36 3.58
CA ALA A 639 2.54 11.70 2.89
C ALA A 639 3.02 10.49 3.70
N THR A 640 3.00 9.30 3.12
CA THR A 640 3.38 8.06 3.80
C THR A 640 4.49 7.35 3.04
N ILE A 641 5.52 6.89 3.75
CA ILE A 641 6.60 6.13 3.14
C ILE A 641 7.08 4.99 4.04
N ILE A 642 7.10 3.75 3.58
CA ILE A 642 7.53 2.60 4.41
C ILE A 642 8.36 1.61 3.59
N GLY A 643 9.55 1.25 4.05
CA GLY A 643 10.42 0.27 3.38
C GLY A 643 9.82 -1.15 3.33
N ASN A 644 9.86 -1.85 4.47
CA ASN A 644 9.30 -3.19 4.66
C ASN A 644 8.18 -3.13 5.70
N THR A 645 7.02 -3.72 5.38
CA THR A 645 5.92 -3.87 6.33
C THR A 645 5.34 -5.28 6.30
N VAL A 646 5.15 -5.87 7.47
CA VAL A 646 4.63 -7.24 7.60
C VAL A 646 3.60 -7.37 8.71
N ALA A 647 2.53 -8.11 8.44
CA ALA A 647 1.60 -8.60 9.43
C ALA A 647 1.57 -10.14 9.40
N ASN A 648 1.96 -10.79 10.49
CA ASN A 648 1.98 -12.26 10.61
C ASN A 648 1.03 -12.72 11.71
N ARG A 649 0.10 -13.61 11.37
CA ARG A 649 -0.81 -14.24 12.35
C ARG A 649 -0.75 -15.75 12.24
N LEU A 650 -0.31 -16.43 13.29
CA LEU A 650 -0.37 -17.88 13.45
C LEU A 650 -1.29 -18.21 14.63
N SER A 651 -2.33 -18.98 14.38
CA SER A 651 -3.31 -19.37 15.40
C SER A 651 -3.61 -20.87 15.36
N VAL A 652 -3.60 -21.49 16.54
CA VAL A 652 -3.92 -22.91 16.75
C VAL A 652 -5.03 -23.00 17.80
N ASP A 653 -6.16 -23.60 17.42
CA ASP A 653 -7.32 -23.85 18.29
C ASP A 653 -7.57 -25.35 18.39
N ALA A 654 -7.52 -25.87 19.61
CA ALA A 654 -7.68 -27.29 19.90
C ALA A 654 -8.50 -27.57 21.15
N VAL A 655 -9.12 -28.75 21.24
CA VAL A 655 -9.55 -29.26 22.56
C VAL A 655 -8.37 -29.93 23.26
N SER A 656 -7.60 -30.76 22.55
CA SER A 656 -6.44 -31.47 23.09
C SER A 656 -5.25 -31.38 22.15
N LEU A 657 -4.09 -31.03 22.71
CA LEU A 657 -2.79 -31.19 22.08
C LEU A 657 -2.19 -32.51 22.56
N GLY A 658 -1.86 -33.42 21.67
CA GLY A 658 -1.35 -34.75 21.97
C GLY A 658 -2.32 -35.66 22.74
N ALA A 659 -1.87 -36.91 22.93
CA ALA A 659 -2.42 -37.87 23.88
C ALA A 659 -1.31 -38.24 24.88
N ALA A 660 -1.61 -39.00 25.95
CA ALA A 660 -0.63 -39.35 26.99
C ALA A 660 0.68 -39.97 26.43
N ASP A 661 0.60 -40.67 25.30
CA ASP A 661 1.72 -41.37 24.63
C ASP A 661 2.11 -40.77 23.26
N VAL A 662 1.53 -39.62 22.86
CA VAL A 662 1.78 -38.98 21.55
C VAL A 662 2.19 -37.52 21.78
N PRO A 663 3.39 -37.09 21.33
CA PRO A 663 3.83 -35.71 21.48
C PRO A 663 2.83 -34.70 20.92
N ALA A 664 2.64 -33.62 21.67
CA ALA A 664 1.87 -32.47 21.20
C ALA A 664 2.60 -31.75 20.04
N PRO A 665 1.87 -31.04 19.15
CA PRO A 665 2.49 -30.30 18.05
C PRO A 665 3.17 -29.02 18.55
N GLY A 666 4.24 -28.61 17.86
CA GLY A 666 4.90 -27.33 18.04
C GLY A 666 4.47 -26.27 17.01
N SER A 667 4.73 -25.00 17.30
CA SER A 667 4.48 -23.90 16.37
C SER A 667 5.61 -22.89 16.37
N ALA A 668 6.04 -22.45 15.20
CA ALA A 668 7.09 -21.46 15.03
C ALA A 668 6.65 -20.31 14.12
N LEU A 669 6.87 -19.08 14.55
CA LEU A 669 6.70 -17.88 13.72
C LEU A 669 8.05 -17.14 13.63
N SER A 670 8.53 -16.89 12.41
CA SER A 670 9.77 -16.16 12.16
C SER A 670 9.50 -14.94 11.27
N SER A 671 9.88 -13.76 11.74
CA SER A 671 9.77 -12.49 11.02
C SER A 671 11.16 -11.86 10.87
N ALA A 672 11.61 -11.68 9.63
CA ALA A 672 12.89 -11.04 9.31
C ALA A 672 12.70 -9.90 8.31
N GLN A 673 13.21 -8.72 8.64
CA GLN A 673 13.18 -7.56 7.77
C GLN A 673 14.55 -6.88 7.71
N TYR A 674 15.02 -6.65 6.48
CA TYR A 674 16.26 -5.94 6.20
C TYR A 674 15.97 -4.76 5.28
N GLY A 675 16.21 -3.55 5.75
CA GLY A 675 15.95 -2.33 5.00
C GLY A 675 17.18 -1.42 4.94
N GLN A 676 17.61 -1.09 3.73
CA GLN A 676 18.66 -0.11 3.45
C GLN A 676 18.08 0.96 2.51
N VAL A 677 17.59 2.05 3.11
CA VAL A 677 16.71 3.04 2.43
C VAL A 677 17.23 4.46 2.63
N ILE A 678 17.19 5.27 1.57
CA ILE A 678 17.27 6.73 1.66
C ILE A 678 15.94 7.29 1.16
N GLY A 679 15.22 7.99 2.03
CA GLY A 679 13.88 8.45 1.66
C GLY A 679 13.29 9.59 2.45
N LYS A 680 12.31 10.24 1.84
CA LYS A 680 11.57 11.37 2.42
C LYS A 680 10.05 11.22 2.24
N ALA A 681 9.32 11.30 3.34
CA ALA A 681 7.92 11.71 3.34
C ALA A 681 7.84 13.23 3.53
N HIS A 682 7.28 13.92 2.55
CA HIS A 682 7.11 15.38 2.59
C HIS A 682 5.64 15.75 2.38
N ALA A 683 5.06 16.42 3.36
CA ALA A 683 3.67 16.83 3.40
C ALA A 683 3.59 18.36 3.55
N TYR A 684 3.25 19.06 2.47
CA TYR A 684 3.07 20.52 2.48
C TYR A 684 1.58 20.85 2.34
N GLN A 685 1.05 21.68 3.23
CA GLN A 685 -0.34 22.13 3.21
C GLN A 685 -0.40 23.66 3.27
N ALA A 686 -0.98 24.29 2.25
CA ALA A 686 -1.33 25.70 2.26
C ALA A 686 -2.84 25.88 2.45
N LEU A 687 -3.24 26.57 3.51
CA LEU A 687 -4.63 26.92 3.81
C LEU A 687 -4.83 28.40 3.51
N VAL A 688 -5.66 28.73 2.53
CA VAL A 688 -5.76 30.08 1.98
C VAL A 688 -7.09 30.73 2.35
N THR A 689 -7.01 31.90 2.96
CA THR A 689 -8.17 32.69 3.40
C THR A 689 -8.28 34.02 2.64
N PRO A 690 -9.48 34.64 2.62
CA PRO A 690 -9.67 35.95 2.01
C PRO A 690 -8.86 37.07 2.67
N GLY A 691 -8.68 38.17 1.94
CA GLY A 691 -7.83 39.28 2.33
C GLY A 691 -8.39 40.36 3.23
N SER A 692 -9.64 40.74 2.98
CA SER A 692 -10.32 41.86 3.63
C SER A 692 -11.73 41.44 4.01
N LEU A 693 -12.06 41.62 5.28
CA LEU A 693 -13.32 41.17 5.87
C LEU A 693 -14.07 42.36 6.48
N ASP A 694 -15.31 42.57 6.04
CA ASP A 694 -16.25 43.51 6.62
C ASP A 694 -17.55 42.78 7.00
N GLY A 695 -17.87 42.74 8.29
CA GLY A 695 -19.01 42.00 8.83
C GLY A 695 -19.02 40.50 8.50
N SER A 696 -17.88 39.90 8.19
CA SER A 696 -17.76 38.53 7.66
C SER A 696 -17.15 37.56 8.69
N SER A 697 -17.31 36.26 8.47
CA SER A 697 -16.72 35.22 9.32
C SER A 697 -15.83 34.25 8.53
N VAL A 698 -14.62 33.98 9.02
CA VAL A 698 -13.68 33.00 8.47
C VAL A 698 -13.33 31.98 9.55
N SER A 699 -13.42 30.70 9.20
CA SER A 699 -12.95 29.58 10.02
C SER A 699 -11.92 28.73 9.25
N VAL A 700 -10.79 28.47 9.92
CA VAL A 700 -9.77 27.50 9.51
C VAL A 700 -9.66 26.48 10.63
N LYS A 701 -10.32 25.34 10.48
CA LYS A 701 -10.54 24.41 11.59
C LYS A 701 -10.22 22.96 11.25
N ALA A 702 -9.67 22.23 12.23
CA ALA A 702 -9.52 20.78 12.16
C ALA A 702 -8.78 20.27 10.89
N ASN A 703 -7.99 21.13 10.22
CA ASN A 703 -7.19 20.70 9.08
C ASN A 703 -6.01 19.88 9.58
N THR A 704 -5.70 18.81 8.87
CA THR A 704 -4.66 17.85 9.24
C THR A 704 -3.57 17.80 8.18
N ASN A 705 -2.32 17.83 8.64
CA ASN A 705 -1.15 17.63 7.80
C ASN A 705 -0.23 16.60 8.44
N GLN A 706 0.02 15.50 7.76
CA GLN A 706 0.75 14.36 8.30
C GLN A 706 1.85 13.88 7.36
N ALA A 707 3.07 13.80 7.87
CA ALA A 707 4.18 13.08 7.22
C ALA A 707 4.58 11.87 8.07
N TYR A 708 4.62 10.69 7.46
CA TYR A 708 5.04 9.46 8.10
C TYR A 708 6.14 8.75 7.30
N ALA A 709 7.22 8.36 7.98
CA ALA A 709 8.32 7.63 7.37
C ALA A 709 8.83 6.45 8.21
N GLY A 710 8.85 5.25 7.63
CA GLY A 710 9.30 3.99 8.25
C GLY A 710 10.32 3.24 7.39
N ILE A 711 11.25 2.49 8.01
CA ILE A 711 12.09 1.52 7.28
C ILE A 711 11.55 0.10 7.46
N ASN A 712 11.40 -0.40 8.68
CA ASN A 712 10.83 -1.73 8.94
C ASN A 712 9.72 -1.67 9.99
N GLU A 713 8.59 -2.29 9.66
CA GLU A 713 7.42 -2.37 10.52
C GLU A 713 6.86 -3.79 10.56
N ALA A 714 6.63 -4.31 11.77
CA ALA A 714 6.09 -5.64 11.97
C ALA A 714 4.96 -5.67 13.00
N ASP A 715 3.86 -6.35 12.66
CA ASP A 715 2.79 -6.76 13.57
C ASP A 715 2.74 -8.30 13.59
N ASN A 716 3.21 -8.91 14.67
CA ASN A 716 3.32 -10.35 14.79
C ASN A 716 2.47 -10.88 15.93
N ARG A 717 1.67 -11.90 15.64
CA ARG A 717 0.85 -12.60 16.63
C ARG A 717 0.93 -14.10 16.47
N LEU A 718 1.39 -14.78 17.52
CA LEU A 718 1.30 -16.22 17.71
C LEU A 718 0.30 -16.50 18.84
N SER A 719 -0.75 -17.27 18.55
CA SER A 719 -1.78 -17.61 19.55
C SER A 719 -2.07 -19.10 19.53
N LEU A 720 -2.10 -19.70 20.70
CA LEU A 720 -2.53 -21.06 20.92
C LEU A 720 -3.57 -21.11 22.02
N ASP A 721 -4.72 -21.69 21.71
CA ASP A 721 -5.81 -21.95 22.65
C ASP A 721 -6.11 -23.45 22.63
N ALA A 722 -5.94 -24.10 23.78
CA ALA A 722 -6.25 -25.49 23.98
C ALA A 722 -6.94 -25.72 25.33
N VAL A 723 -7.81 -26.73 25.42
CA VAL A 723 -8.30 -27.15 26.75
C VAL A 723 -7.21 -27.96 27.46
N TYR A 724 -6.55 -28.89 26.78
CA TYR A 724 -5.50 -29.75 27.32
C TYR A 724 -4.20 -29.64 26.52
N GLY A 725 -3.07 -29.34 27.18
CA GLY A 725 -1.79 -29.06 26.52
C GLY A 725 -0.91 -30.27 26.16
N GLY A 726 -1.27 -31.48 26.61
CA GLY A 726 -0.54 -32.71 26.25
C GLY A 726 0.86 -32.89 26.84
N ALA A 727 1.55 -33.91 26.31
CA ALA A 727 2.97 -34.15 26.54
C ALA A 727 3.79 -33.31 25.55
N LEU A 728 4.19 -32.13 26.01
CA LEU A 728 5.13 -31.24 25.33
C LEU A 728 6.58 -31.61 25.70
N THR A 729 7.59 -30.92 25.15
CA THR A 729 9.02 -31.29 25.33
C THR A 729 9.45 -31.38 26.79
N GLY A 730 8.79 -30.63 27.68
CA GLY A 730 9.08 -30.59 29.11
C GLY A 730 10.42 -29.94 29.43
N ARG A 731 11.03 -29.27 28.44
CA ARG A 731 12.26 -28.49 28.57
C ARG A 731 11.91 -27.00 28.63
N ASN A 732 12.82 -26.19 29.14
CA ASN A 732 12.69 -24.75 29.03
C ASN A 732 12.87 -24.32 27.57
N ALA A 733 12.18 -23.26 27.16
CA ALA A 733 12.46 -22.61 25.89
C ALA A 733 13.76 -21.82 26.03
N GLN A 734 14.53 -21.77 24.94
CA GLN A 734 15.84 -21.16 24.89
C GLN A 734 15.83 -20.00 23.90
N LEU A 735 16.37 -18.86 24.34
CA LEU A 735 16.63 -17.70 23.50
C LEU A 735 18.10 -17.37 23.55
N ALA A 736 18.67 -17.09 22.40
CA ALA A 736 20.00 -16.55 22.27
C ALA A 736 20.03 -15.46 21.21
N ILE A 737 20.72 -14.37 21.51
CA ILE A 737 21.10 -13.34 20.53
C ILE A 737 22.63 -13.31 20.46
N GLY A 738 23.13 -13.66 19.28
CA GLY A 738 24.49 -13.40 18.82
C GLY A 738 24.46 -12.42 17.65
N SER A 739 24.71 -12.90 16.43
CA SER A 739 24.51 -12.12 15.19
C SER A 739 23.03 -11.99 14.79
N SER A 740 22.19 -12.91 15.27
CA SER A 740 20.75 -12.97 14.98
C SER A 740 20.01 -13.58 16.18
N VAL A 741 18.70 -13.39 16.23
CA VAL A 741 17.83 -14.01 17.24
C VAL A 741 17.57 -15.46 16.89
N ALA A 742 17.85 -16.37 17.82
CA ALA A 742 17.54 -17.79 17.75
C ALA A 742 16.64 -18.18 18.92
N VAL A 743 15.54 -18.87 18.63
CA VAL A 743 14.53 -19.27 19.61
C VAL A 743 14.19 -20.74 19.40
N SER A 744 14.23 -21.55 20.46
CA SER A 744 13.74 -22.93 20.46
C SER A 744 12.84 -23.24 21.68
N GLY A 745 11.90 -24.16 21.52
CA GLY A 745 10.89 -24.50 22.53
C GLY A 745 9.70 -25.23 21.90
N ASP A 746 8.52 -25.17 22.51
CA ASP A 746 7.31 -25.78 21.93
C ASP A 746 6.58 -24.79 21.01
N HIS A 747 6.40 -23.55 21.48
CA HIS A 747 5.72 -22.49 20.75
C HIS A 747 6.59 -21.23 20.75
N VAL A 748 7.21 -20.93 19.61
CA VAL A 748 8.28 -19.94 19.55
C VAL A 748 8.03 -18.87 18.52
N PHE A 749 8.45 -17.66 18.85
CA PHE A 749 8.41 -16.53 17.94
C PHE A 749 9.71 -15.73 17.99
N GLY A 750 10.28 -15.47 16.81
CA GLY A 750 11.47 -14.65 16.61
C GLY A 750 11.23 -13.51 15.63
N ASN A 751 11.63 -12.30 16.01
CA ASN A 751 11.62 -11.10 15.17
C ASN A 751 13.01 -10.49 15.04
N LEU A 752 13.46 -10.27 13.79
CA LEU A 752 14.71 -9.61 13.46
C LEU A 752 14.44 -8.43 12.51
N GLN A 753 14.86 -7.23 12.90
CA GLN A 753 14.79 -6.05 12.03
C GLN A 753 16.15 -5.33 11.95
N PHE A 754 16.63 -5.08 10.74
CA PHE A 754 17.81 -4.27 10.45
C PHE A 754 17.44 -3.06 9.59
N ALA A 755 17.80 -1.86 10.04
CA ALA A 755 17.58 -0.62 9.29
C ALA A 755 18.89 0.15 9.07
N GLY A 756 19.17 0.51 7.82
CA GLY A 756 20.30 1.36 7.41
C GLY A 756 19.88 2.47 6.44
N GLY A 757 20.77 3.45 6.22
CA GLY A 757 20.52 4.60 5.34
C GLY A 757 20.04 5.85 6.08
N GLY A 758 18.97 6.49 5.60
CA GLY A 758 18.40 7.68 6.23
C GLY A 758 16.95 7.92 5.82
N ILE A 759 16.08 8.14 6.81
CA ILE A 759 14.66 8.41 6.59
C ILE A 759 14.27 9.76 7.20
N SER A 760 13.42 10.50 6.49
CA SER A 760 12.90 11.79 6.95
C SER A 760 11.40 11.93 6.76
N ALA A 761 10.72 12.47 7.76
CA ALA A 761 9.33 12.93 7.69
C ALA A 761 9.30 14.44 7.91
N ASP A 762 8.67 15.17 6.99
CA ASP A 762 8.65 16.64 6.96
C ASP A 762 7.23 17.13 6.67
N ALA A 763 6.57 17.73 7.67
CA ALA A 763 5.21 18.25 7.58
C ALA A 763 5.21 19.77 7.78
N ILE A 764 4.72 20.51 6.79
CA ILE A 764 4.71 21.98 6.78
C ILE A 764 3.31 22.48 6.47
N THR A 765 2.72 23.23 7.39
CA THR A 765 1.41 23.89 7.21
C THR A 765 1.59 25.40 7.19
N SER A 766 1.16 26.06 6.11
CA SER A 766 1.05 27.52 6.01
C SER A 766 -0.41 27.94 6.00
N ILE A 767 -0.76 28.92 6.82
CA ILE A 767 -2.05 29.62 6.75
C ILE A 767 -1.80 30.98 6.12
N GLU A 768 -2.37 31.19 4.95
CA GLU A 768 -2.13 32.34 4.08
C GLU A 768 -3.40 33.20 3.99
N ASN A 769 -3.23 34.50 3.79
CA ASN A 769 -4.33 35.42 3.51
C ASN A 769 -3.95 36.35 2.35
N ALA A 770 -4.87 36.54 1.39
CA ALA A 770 -4.63 37.32 0.17
C ALA A 770 -4.62 38.83 0.47
N ASP A 771 -3.46 39.46 0.61
CA ASP A 771 -3.33 40.86 1.08
C ASP A 771 -4.04 41.91 0.19
N SER A 772 -5.05 42.61 0.71
CA SER A 772 -5.80 43.66 -0.03
C SER A 772 -5.97 45.00 0.71
N GLY A 773 -5.24 45.22 1.83
CA GLY A 773 -5.07 46.55 2.43
C GLY A 773 -6.24 47.13 3.25
N ILE A 774 -7.38 46.46 3.45
CA ILE A 774 -8.38 46.84 4.45
C ILE A 774 -8.43 45.68 5.43
N GLY A 775 -8.03 45.87 6.68
CA GLY A 775 -7.90 44.77 7.65
C GLY A 775 -9.23 44.10 8.06
N LEU A 776 -9.42 43.83 9.34
CA LEU A 776 -10.65 43.20 9.86
C LEU A 776 -11.60 44.27 10.42
N ALA A 777 -12.83 44.37 9.90
CA ALA A 777 -13.85 45.29 10.41
C ALA A 777 -15.14 44.52 10.77
N GLY A 778 -15.59 44.61 12.03
CA GLY A 778 -16.80 43.93 12.50
C GLY A 778 -16.83 42.42 12.25
N SER A 779 -15.67 41.79 12.09
CA SER A 779 -15.52 40.45 11.52
C SER A 779 -14.99 39.42 12.52
N ARG A 780 -15.16 38.14 12.20
CA ARG A 780 -14.64 37.01 12.99
C ARG A 780 -13.61 36.22 12.17
N PHE A 781 -12.44 35.98 12.73
CA PHE A 781 -11.40 35.12 12.13
C PHE A 781 -10.95 34.09 13.15
N VAL A 782 -11.04 32.81 12.80
CA VAL A 782 -10.79 31.70 13.72
C VAL A 782 -9.84 30.69 13.08
N VAL A 783 -8.76 30.34 13.80
CA VAL A 783 -7.81 29.28 13.47
C VAL A 783 -7.75 28.33 14.66
N GLU A 784 -8.49 27.22 14.59
CA GLU A 784 -8.66 26.31 15.74
C GLU A 784 -8.43 24.85 15.36
N ASP A 785 -7.90 24.05 16.29
CA ASP A 785 -7.79 22.59 16.17
C ASP A 785 -7.01 22.08 14.94
N ASN A 786 -6.15 22.90 14.31
CA ASN A 786 -5.34 22.46 13.18
C ASN A 786 -4.13 21.65 13.68
N VAL A 787 -3.83 20.54 13.00
CA VAL A 787 -2.86 19.55 13.44
C VAL A 787 -1.79 19.32 12.38
N THR A 788 -0.52 19.55 12.73
CA THR A 788 0.65 19.27 11.88
C THR A 788 1.55 18.24 12.56
N THR A 789 1.74 17.07 11.94
CA THR A 789 2.46 15.95 12.53
C THR A 789 3.51 15.38 11.59
N ALA A 790 4.70 15.15 12.13
CA ALA A 790 5.76 14.41 11.44
C ALA A 790 6.25 13.26 12.31
N GLU A 791 6.28 12.06 11.75
CA GLU A 791 6.76 10.89 12.47
C GLU A 791 7.71 10.07 11.60
N ALA A 792 8.89 9.76 12.16
CA ALA A 792 9.91 8.96 11.50
C ALA A 792 10.39 7.81 12.42
N ALA A 793 10.49 6.59 11.89
CA ALA A 793 10.99 5.43 12.62
C ALA A 793 11.90 4.54 11.77
N ALA A 794 13.02 4.06 12.32
CA ALA A 794 13.82 3.06 11.62
C ALA A 794 13.19 1.66 11.76
N ASN A 795 13.11 1.13 12.99
CA ASN A 795 12.48 -0.17 13.25
C ASN A 795 11.31 -0.05 14.24
N ARG A 796 10.18 -0.69 13.92
CA ARG A 796 9.02 -0.81 14.81
C ARG A 796 8.47 -2.23 14.79
N ALA A 797 8.20 -2.79 15.96
CA ALA A 797 7.58 -4.10 16.08
C ALA A 797 6.54 -4.13 17.20
N THR A 798 5.39 -4.73 16.91
CA THR A 798 4.42 -5.20 17.92
C THR A 798 4.40 -6.71 17.85
N ASN A 799 4.63 -7.35 18.99
CA ASN A 799 4.91 -8.77 19.07
C ASN A 799 4.08 -9.38 20.19
N VAL A 800 3.20 -10.31 19.85
CA VAL A 800 2.33 -10.96 20.83
C VAL A 800 2.42 -12.47 20.71
N VAL A 801 2.74 -13.13 21.84
CA VAL A 801 2.66 -14.58 22.01
C VAL A 801 1.66 -14.87 23.11
N GLU A 802 0.61 -15.61 22.79
CA GLU A 802 -0.42 -16.04 23.73
C GLU A 802 -0.55 -17.56 23.72
N PHE A 803 -0.41 -18.17 24.89
CA PHE A 803 -0.63 -19.59 25.11
C PHE A 803 -1.67 -19.78 26.21
N ALA A 804 -2.67 -20.62 25.97
CA ALA A 804 -3.64 -21.04 26.96
C ALA A 804 -3.90 -22.54 26.88
N ALA A 805 -3.60 -23.28 27.96
CA ALA A 805 -3.96 -24.69 28.11
C ALA A 805 -4.07 -25.17 29.56
N VAL A 806 -5.05 -26.01 29.90
CA VAL A 806 -5.17 -26.62 31.24
C VAL A 806 -4.32 -27.89 31.31
N GLY A 807 -3.13 -27.77 31.92
CA GLY A 807 -2.20 -28.88 32.09
C GLY A 807 -1.26 -29.07 30.90
N GLY A 808 -0.15 -29.80 31.11
CA GLY A 808 0.98 -29.86 30.17
C GLY A 808 2.06 -28.84 30.51
N GLY A 809 3.29 -29.09 30.05
CA GLY A 809 4.48 -28.33 30.39
C GLY A 809 5.01 -27.51 29.21
N ALA A 810 4.19 -26.60 28.69
CA ALA A 810 4.53 -25.84 27.49
C ALA A 810 5.61 -24.79 27.74
N ALA A 811 6.63 -24.81 26.89
CA ALA A 811 7.63 -23.77 26.81
C ALA A 811 7.35 -22.84 25.65
N SER A 812 7.04 -21.58 25.96
CA SER A 812 6.70 -20.56 24.96
C SER A 812 7.65 -19.38 25.04
N ALA A 813 8.16 -18.93 23.89
CA ALA A 813 9.20 -17.90 23.85
C ALA A 813 8.96 -16.79 22.84
N LEU A 814 9.40 -15.58 23.21
CA LEU A 814 9.35 -14.38 22.39
C LEU A 814 10.75 -13.75 22.33
N GLY A 815 11.39 -13.82 21.17
CA GLY A 815 12.67 -13.15 20.88
C GLY A 815 12.50 -11.98 19.92
N ASN A 816 13.00 -10.81 20.29
CA ASN A 816 13.00 -9.62 19.44
C ASN A 816 14.39 -8.98 19.37
N GLN A 817 14.89 -8.75 18.16
CA GLN A 817 16.14 -8.05 17.90
C GLN A 817 15.94 -6.94 16.87
N GLN A 818 16.29 -5.70 17.24
CA GLN A 818 16.26 -4.55 16.34
C GLN A 818 17.64 -3.87 16.29
N PHE A 819 18.16 -3.64 15.09
CA PHE A 819 19.43 -2.97 14.87
C PHE A 819 19.24 -1.83 13.87
N SER A 820 19.69 -0.62 14.22
CA SER A 820 19.60 0.56 13.36
C SER A 820 20.94 1.27 13.23
N THR A 821 21.35 1.54 11.99
CA THR A 821 22.38 2.51 11.61
C THR A 821 21.78 3.72 10.89
N ALA A 822 20.47 3.74 10.68
CA ALA A 822 19.79 4.75 9.89
C ALA A 822 19.71 6.11 10.61
N ASN A 823 19.92 7.19 9.87
CA ASN A 823 19.62 8.54 10.36
C ASN A 823 18.10 8.78 10.28
N VAL A 824 17.48 9.13 11.41
CA VAL A 824 16.02 9.30 11.52
C VAL A 824 15.72 10.77 11.85
N THR A 825 14.94 11.43 10.99
CA THR A 825 14.56 12.83 11.18
C THR A 825 13.05 13.04 11.05
N ALA A 826 12.44 13.69 12.04
CA ALA A 826 11.05 14.14 11.97
C ALA A 826 11.00 15.67 12.14
N SER A 827 10.35 16.38 11.23
CA SER A 827 10.25 17.84 11.19
C SER A 827 8.80 18.27 10.97
N ALA A 828 8.22 19.02 11.91
CA ALA A 828 6.86 19.56 11.80
C ALA A 828 6.88 21.08 11.99
N SER A 829 6.25 21.83 11.09
CA SER A 829 6.16 23.28 11.17
C SER A 829 4.78 23.82 10.85
N LEU A 830 4.28 24.72 11.69
CA LEU A 830 3.06 25.50 11.44
C LEU A 830 3.40 27.00 11.39
N ASP A 831 3.10 27.65 10.26
CA ASP A 831 3.04 29.11 10.14
C ASP A 831 1.58 29.53 10.09
N ALA A 832 1.04 29.89 11.25
CA ALA A 832 -0.33 30.38 11.38
C ALA A 832 -0.31 31.89 11.69
N GLY A 833 -0.75 32.71 10.74
CA GLY A 833 -0.74 34.15 10.94
C GLY A 833 -1.59 34.91 9.95
N TYR A 834 -2.25 35.95 10.44
CA TYR A 834 -2.95 36.92 9.59
C TYR A 834 -1.99 38.07 9.24
N ARG A 835 -1.58 38.18 7.97
CA ARG A 835 -0.64 39.21 7.48
C ARG A 835 -1.42 40.34 6.83
N VAL A 836 -1.22 41.58 7.25
CA VAL A 836 -1.94 42.74 6.69
C VAL A 836 -0.92 43.77 6.24
N SER A 837 -0.98 44.23 4.99
CA SER A 837 -0.19 45.37 4.57
C SER A 837 -0.65 46.66 5.27
N PRO A 838 0.28 47.54 5.69
CA PRO A 838 -0.08 48.82 6.27
C PRO A 838 -0.93 49.66 5.31
N PHE A 839 -2.11 50.07 5.73
CA PHE A 839 -2.94 51.04 4.99
C PHE A 839 -3.02 52.36 5.74
N PRO A 840 -2.84 53.52 5.07
CA PRO A 840 -2.88 54.81 5.75
C PRO A 840 -4.30 55.14 6.26
N GLY A 841 -4.46 55.32 7.57
CA GLY A 841 -5.61 56.04 8.16
C GLY A 841 -6.76 55.21 8.74
N THR A 842 -6.70 53.87 8.78
CA THR A 842 -7.74 53.00 9.38
C THR A 842 -7.12 51.96 10.33
N PRO A 843 -7.76 51.62 11.48
CA PRO A 843 -7.30 50.51 12.32
C PRO A 843 -7.24 49.21 11.51
N MET A 844 -6.20 48.40 11.73
CA MET A 844 -6.02 47.12 11.02
C MET A 844 -6.99 46.04 11.51
N ILE A 845 -7.52 46.19 12.74
CA ILE A 845 -8.55 45.34 13.34
C ILE A 845 -9.49 46.28 14.13
N ASP A 846 -10.74 46.44 13.71
CA ASP A 846 -11.76 47.26 14.37
C ASP A 846 -13.04 46.48 14.64
N GLY A 847 -13.52 46.49 15.88
CA GLY A 847 -14.77 45.80 16.25
C GLY A 847 -14.79 44.30 15.97
N SER A 848 -13.64 43.63 15.86
CA SER A 848 -13.49 42.27 15.33
C SER A 848 -12.98 41.28 16.39
N SER A 849 -13.15 39.98 16.13
CA SER A 849 -12.61 38.91 16.97
C SER A 849 -11.67 38.00 16.20
N VAL A 850 -10.45 37.82 16.70
CA VAL A 850 -9.44 36.89 16.17
C VAL A 850 -9.14 35.84 17.24
N SER A 851 -9.31 34.56 16.92
CA SER A 851 -8.98 33.42 17.77
C SER A 851 -7.96 32.52 17.06
N ILE A 852 -6.84 32.23 17.73
CA ILE A 852 -5.89 31.19 17.30
C ILE A 852 -5.71 30.25 18.48
N ALA A 853 -6.43 29.14 18.49
CA ALA A 853 -6.46 28.27 19.64
C ALA A 853 -6.36 26.78 19.34
N ASP A 854 -5.85 26.01 20.30
CA ASP A 854 -5.85 24.54 20.26
C ASP A 854 -5.18 23.91 19.01
N ASN A 855 -4.32 24.66 18.32
CA ASN A 855 -3.53 24.12 17.22
C ASN A 855 -2.35 23.30 17.77
N ALA A 856 -2.01 22.20 17.11
CA ALA A 856 -0.98 21.27 17.57
C ALA A 856 0.06 20.97 16.48
N THR A 857 1.33 21.18 16.82
CA THR A 857 2.48 20.81 15.97
C THR A 857 3.35 19.81 16.71
N SER A 858 3.52 18.62 16.14
CA SER A 858 4.28 17.54 16.77
C SER A 858 5.25 16.84 15.83
N ALA A 859 6.45 16.56 16.35
CA ALA A 859 7.47 15.78 15.66
C ALA A 859 7.94 14.61 16.53
N LEU A 860 7.96 13.40 15.97
CA LEU A 860 8.32 12.17 16.68
C LEU A 860 9.33 11.36 15.87
N ALA A 861 10.55 11.23 16.39
CA ALA A 861 11.62 10.44 15.77
C ALA A 861 12.00 9.24 16.65
N ARG A 862 12.08 8.04 16.06
CA ARG A 862 12.43 6.79 16.76
C ARG A 862 13.49 6.00 16.01
N GLY A 863 14.58 5.64 16.67
CA GLY A 863 15.51 4.64 16.14
C GLY A 863 14.83 3.27 16.13
N ASN A 864 14.76 2.63 17.30
CA ASN A 864 14.07 1.35 17.48
C ASN A 864 12.90 1.45 18.46
N ALA A 865 11.80 0.79 18.15
CA ALA A 865 10.61 0.71 18.99
C ALA A 865 10.03 -0.71 19.00
N ALA A 866 9.79 -1.27 20.17
CA ALA A 866 9.19 -2.60 20.31
C ALA A 866 8.19 -2.65 21.46
N ASP A 867 7.02 -3.23 21.20
CA ASP A 867 6.07 -3.67 22.21
C ASP A 867 5.95 -5.19 22.16
N ASN A 868 6.34 -5.86 23.25
CA ASN A 868 6.40 -7.31 23.34
C ASN A 868 5.49 -7.80 24.47
N GLN A 869 4.56 -8.67 24.14
CA GLN A 869 3.63 -9.27 25.08
C GLN A 869 3.73 -10.80 25.02
N LEU A 870 4.08 -11.41 26.14
CA LEU A 870 4.07 -12.86 26.34
C LEU A 870 3.03 -13.22 27.41
N VAL A 871 2.00 -13.96 27.03
CA VAL A 871 0.94 -14.42 27.95
C VAL A 871 0.93 -15.94 27.96
N VAL A 872 1.08 -16.53 29.14
CA VAL A 872 1.03 -17.98 29.33
C VAL A 872 -0.02 -18.32 30.40
N ARG A 873 -1.04 -19.09 30.01
CA ARG A 873 -2.15 -19.50 30.88
C ARG A 873 -2.18 -21.02 31.01
N GLY A 874 -2.11 -21.50 32.25
CA GLY A 874 -1.93 -22.89 32.63
C GLY A 874 -0.48 -23.38 32.50
N GLY A 875 -0.21 -24.62 32.95
CA GLY A 875 1.13 -25.20 32.97
C GLY A 875 1.45 -26.05 34.22
N VAL A 876 2.53 -26.83 34.15
CA VAL A 876 3.21 -27.48 35.30
C VAL A 876 4.54 -26.76 35.61
N ALA A 877 5.07 -26.95 36.82
CA ALA A 877 6.35 -26.35 37.22
C ALA A 877 7.50 -26.80 36.31
N MET A 878 8.19 -25.84 35.71
CA MET A 878 9.39 -26.04 34.89
C MET A 878 10.67 -25.89 35.68
N ALA A 879 11.80 -26.24 35.06
CA ALA A 879 13.12 -25.97 35.62
C ALA A 879 13.28 -24.46 35.92
N ALA A 880 14.16 -24.15 36.88
CA ALA A 880 14.43 -22.77 37.27
C ALA A 880 14.82 -21.93 36.06
N ALA A 881 14.33 -20.69 36.01
CA ALA A 881 14.73 -19.74 34.98
C ALA A 881 16.22 -19.38 35.14
N SER A 882 16.93 -19.29 34.01
CA SER A 882 18.29 -18.82 33.92
C SER A 882 18.37 -17.78 32.79
N ALA A 883 19.14 -16.72 32.99
CA ALA A 883 19.29 -15.67 32.00
C ALA A 883 20.64 -14.99 32.15
N GLY A 884 21.18 -14.48 31.04
CA GLY A 884 22.43 -13.75 31.02
C GLY A 884 22.38 -12.61 30.02
N ALA A 885 22.95 -11.47 30.43
CA ALA A 885 23.19 -10.34 29.57
C ALA A 885 24.66 -9.92 29.75
N ASP A 886 25.48 -10.25 28.77
CA ASP A 886 26.82 -9.68 28.62
C ASP A 886 26.90 -8.81 27.36
N ARG A 887 28.05 -8.17 27.12
CA ARG A 887 28.22 -7.22 26.02
C ARG A 887 28.05 -7.86 24.63
N TYR A 888 28.26 -9.17 24.49
CA TYR A 888 28.32 -9.88 23.21
C TYR A 888 27.31 -11.01 23.09
N ASN A 889 26.77 -11.51 24.20
CA ASN A 889 25.80 -12.60 24.27
C ASN A 889 24.66 -12.22 25.21
N LEU A 890 23.44 -12.34 24.69
CA LEU A 890 22.20 -12.24 25.45
C LEU A 890 21.50 -13.58 25.35
N TRP A 891 21.07 -14.14 26.47
CA TRP A 891 20.35 -15.41 26.48
C TRP A 891 19.37 -15.50 27.63
N ALA A 892 18.32 -16.29 27.43
CA ALA A 892 17.31 -16.60 28.44
C ALA A 892 16.82 -18.03 28.25
N GLU A 893 16.64 -18.74 29.36
CA GLU A 893 16.10 -20.09 29.39
C GLU A 893 15.08 -20.19 30.53
N ALA A 894 13.81 -20.42 30.19
CA ALA A 894 12.69 -20.51 31.11
C ALA A 894 11.50 -21.21 30.45
N GLY A 895 10.44 -21.52 31.20
CA GLY A 895 9.18 -21.96 30.61
C GLY A 895 8.52 -20.86 29.76
N ALA A 896 8.70 -19.60 30.15
CA ALA A 896 8.23 -18.44 29.39
C ALA A 896 9.30 -17.33 29.32
N PRO A 897 10.32 -17.46 28.45
CA PRO A 897 11.33 -16.43 28.27
C PRO A 897 10.92 -15.40 27.22
N LEU A 898 11.11 -14.12 27.56
CA LEU A 898 10.99 -12.97 26.67
C LEU A 898 12.35 -12.28 26.62
N LEU A 899 12.94 -12.16 25.43
CA LEU A 899 14.21 -11.47 25.21
C LEU A 899 14.04 -10.38 24.16
N ASN A 900 14.35 -9.14 24.53
CA ASN A 900 14.32 -7.98 23.64
C ASN A 900 15.66 -7.26 23.63
N ALA A 901 16.28 -7.13 22.45
CA ALA A 901 17.53 -6.41 22.26
C ALA A 901 17.37 -5.33 21.18
N GLN A 902 17.64 -4.07 21.50
CA GLN A 902 17.68 -2.99 20.50
C GLN A 902 19.02 -2.24 20.55
N THR A 903 19.60 -2.02 19.38
CA THR A 903 20.84 -1.25 19.20
C THR A 903 20.65 -0.16 18.16
N ASN A 904 20.95 1.09 18.53
CA ASN A 904 20.88 2.24 17.64
C ASN A 904 22.24 2.95 17.52
N HIS A 905 22.77 3.04 16.31
CA HIS A 905 23.98 3.78 15.95
C HIS A 905 23.68 5.08 15.21
N GLY A 906 22.57 5.15 14.48
CA GLY A 906 22.20 6.33 13.68
C GLY A 906 21.71 7.50 14.53
N SER A 907 21.76 8.71 13.98
CA SER A 907 21.22 9.90 14.65
C SER A 907 19.69 9.87 14.67
N VAL A 908 19.09 10.35 15.77
CA VAL A 908 17.62 10.48 15.90
C VAL A 908 17.28 11.93 16.26
N THR A 909 16.59 12.62 15.36
CA THR A 909 16.29 14.06 15.49
C THR A 909 14.80 14.33 15.30
N ALA A 910 14.19 15.01 16.28
CA ALA A 910 12.82 15.53 16.18
C ALA A 910 12.81 17.06 16.27
N MET A 911 12.11 17.73 15.37
CA MET A 911 12.03 19.19 15.29
C MET A 911 10.57 19.63 15.12
N ALA A 912 10.05 20.38 16.08
CA ALA A 912 8.73 20.99 15.99
C ALA A 912 8.86 22.51 16.14
N SER A 913 8.27 23.26 15.22
CA SER A 913 8.30 24.72 15.27
C SER A 913 6.98 25.34 14.91
N ASP A 914 6.51 26.25 15.76
CA ASP A 914 5.43 27.15 15.39
C ASP A 914 5.96 28.56 15.25
N SER A 915 5.67 29.15 14.11
CA SER A 915 5.84 30.58 13.91
C SER A 915 4.46 31.21 13.90
N LEU A 916 4.01 31.69 15.07
CA LEU A 916 2.82 32.53 15.17
C LEU A 916 3.22 34.00 15.37
N ILE A 917 2.61 34.87 14.57
CA ILE A 917 2.57 36.35 14.62
C ILE A 917 3.74 37.14 13.98
N GLY A 918 3.59 37.35 12.67
CA GLY A 918 4.14 38.48 11.93
C GLY A 918 3.10 39.59 11.71
N ALA A 919 2.30 39.96 12.70
CA ALA A 919 1.61 41.24 12.64
C ALA A 919 2.63 42.33 12.96
N ALA A 920 3.42 42.71 11.96
CA ALA A 920 4.06 44.00 11.96
C ALA A 920 2.95 45.06 11.94
N PHE A 921 2.33 45.34 13.09
CA PHE A 921 1.46 46.49 13.32
C PHE A 921 2.30 47.79 13.30
N ASN A 922 3.27 47.88 12.40
CA ASN A 922 4.31 48.90 12.30
C ASN A 922 3.80 50.16 11.57
N GLY A 923 2.51 50.44 11.68
CA GLY A 923 1.91 51.68 11.22
C GLY A 923 2.05 52.76 12.31
N PRO A 924 2.43 54.01 11.97
CA PRO A 924 2.70 55.05 12.96
C PRO A 924 1.47 55.51 13.77
N LEU A 925 0.23 55.11 13.40
CA LEU A 925 -1.02 55.58 14.02
C LEU A 925 -2.22 54.59 14.01
N ALA A 926 -2.08 53.32 13.64
CA ALA A 926 -3.23 52.41 13.46
C ALA A 926 -3.03 51.05 14.14
N GLY A 927 -3.84 50.80 15.16
CA GLY A 927 -3.76 49.64 16.03
C GLY A 927 -4.98 48.72 15.98
N ILE A 928 -5.14 47.91 17.04
CA ILE A 928 -6.30 47.07 17.33
C ILE A 928 -7.32 47.90 18.15
N SER A 929 -8.52 48.13 17.61
CA SER A 929 -9.58 48.96 18.22
C SER A 929 -10.84 48.14 18.51
N ARG A 930 -11.42 48.26 19.71
CA ARG A 930 -12.70 47.60 20.10
C ARG A 930 -12.78 46.11 19.75
N SER A 931 -11.64 45.41 19.78
CA SER A 931 -11.51 44.05 19.25
C SER A 931 -11.00 43.07 20.31
N SER A 932 -11.17 41.77 20.08
CA SER A 932 -10.63 40.71 20.92
C SER A 932 -9.63 39.85 20.16
N LEU A 933 -8.44 39.67 20.70
CA LEU A 933 -7.43 38.74 20.18
C LEU A 933 -7.13 37.67 21.23
N VAL A 934 -7.39 36.40 20.92
CA VAL A 934 -7.12 35.25 21.78
C VAL A 934 -6.11 34.35 21.10
N ILE A 935 -5.04 34.02 21.82
CA ILE A 935 -4.05 33.02 21.41
C ILE A 935 -3.89 32.04 22.57
N GLY A 936 -4.48 30.85 22.49
CA GLY A 936 -4.47 29.94 23.63
C GLY A 936 -4.58 28.46 23.33
N GLY A 937 -4.14 27.60 24.24
CA GLY A 937 -4.23 26.14 24.05
C GLY A 937 -3.32 25.54 22.96
N ASN A 938 -2.55 26.36 22.23
CA ASN A 938 -1.68 25.86 21.16
C ASN A 938 -0.50 25.06 21.74
N SER A 939 -0.12 23.95 21.09
CA SER A 939 0.92 23.03 21.57
C SER A 939 2.00 22.74 20.52
N VAL A 940 3.27 22.89 20.92
CA VAL A 940 4.44 22.48 20.12
C VAL A 940 5.20 21.40 20.86
N SER A 941 5.35 20.23 20.25
CA SER A 941 6.03 19.10 20.90
C SER A 941 7.02 18.40 19.98
N ALA A 942 8.23 18.16 20.45
CA ALA A 942 9.22 17.32 19.76
C ALA A 942 9.67 16.19 20.69
N ALA A 943 9.63 14.96 20.22
CA ALA A 943 10.07 13.80 20.97
C ALA A 943 10.99 12.90 20.13
N ALA A 944 12.19 12.61 20.65
CA ALA A 944 13.18 11.78 19.99
C ALA A 944 13.62 10.64 20.92
N TYR A 945 13.60 9.41 20.39
CA TYR A 945 13.96 8.21 21.13
C TYR A 945 14.98 7.38 20.35
N GLY A 946 16.13 7.08 20.96
CA GLY A 946 17.08 6.12 20.38
C GLY A 946 16.48 4.72 20.34
N ASN A 947 16.16 4.16 21.51
CA ASN A 947 15.47 2.88 21.68
C ASN A 947 14.31 3.00 22.67
N THR A 948 13.17 2.37 22.33
CA THR A 948 11.98 2.25 23.18
C THR A 948 11.49 0.82 23.23
N ALA A 949 11.33 0.27 24.43
CA ALA A 949 10.89 -1.10 24.65
C ALA A 949 9.83 -1.19 25.75
N THR A 950 8.69 -1.80 25.45
CA THR A 950 7.74 -2.30 26.44
C THR A 950 7.75 -3.82 26.37
N ASN A 951 8.01 -4.47 27.51
CA ASN A 951 8.02 -5.93 27.60
C ASN A 951 7.08 -6.35 28.74
N ALA A 952 6.02 -7.06 28.41
CA ALA A 952 5.04 -7.55 29.37
C ALA A 952 4.99 -9.08 29.32
N ALA A 953 5.31 -9.72 30.44
CA ALA A 953 5.13 -11.15 30.64
C ALA A 953 4.02 -11.39 31.66
N THR A 954 2.95 -12.07 31.27
CA THR A 954 1.82 -12.41 32.14
C THR A 954 1.69 -13.91 32.25
N GLN A 955 1.58 -14.40 33.49
CA GLN A 955 1.35 -15.81 33.76
C GLN A 955 0.16 -16.02 34.68
N SER A 956 -0.58 -17.08 34.41
CA SER A 956 -1.66 -17.54 35.30
C SER A 956 -1.72 -19.06 35.29
N SER A 957 -1.96 -19.69 36.43
CA SER A 957 -2.12 -21.15 36.50
C SER A 957 -2.96 -21.56 37.71
N VAL A 958 -3.76 -22.62 37.57
CA VAL A 958 -4.49 -23.26 38.69
C VAL A 958 -3.53 -24.04 39.63
N GLY A 959 -2.25 -24.21 39.23
CA GLY A 959 -1.17 -24.86 39.99
C GLY A 959 0.07 -23.97 40.19
N SER A 960 1.27 -24.56 40.16
CA SER A 960 2.53 -23.78 40.16
C SER A 960 2.78 -23.19 38.76
N PRO A 961 2.95 -21.87 38.62
CA PRO A 961 3.15 -21.26 37.32
C PRO A 961 4.51 -21.66 36.69
N PRO A 962 4.65 -21.62 35.36
CA PRO A 962 5.91 -21.86 34.68
C PRO A 962 6.97 -20.82 35.09
N SER A 963 8.26 -21.12 34.92
CA SER A 963 9.31 -20.14 35.18
C SER A 963 9.27 -19.02 34.13
N VAL A 964 9.50 -17.75 34.53
CA VAL A 964 9.54 -16.59 33.62
C VAL A 964 10.95 -16.03 33.59
N ALA A 965 11.43 -15.62 32.42
CA ALA A 965 12.61 -14.78 32.28
C ALA A 965 12.29 -13.61 31.35
N VAL A 966 12.56 -12.37 31.78
CA VAL A 966 12.46 -11.20 30.90
C VAL A 966 13.82 -10.54 30.83
N VAL A 967 14.42 -10.52 29.64
CA VAL A 967 15.72 -9.91 29.37
C VAL A 967 15.53 -8.75 28.38
N SER A 968 15.95 -7.56 28.78
CA SER A 968 15.90 -6.37 27.92
C SER A 968 17.26 -5.69 27.88
N SER A 969 17.85 -5.58 26.69
CA SER A 969 19.13 -4.90 26.46
C SER A 969 18.98 -3.78 25.43
N GLN A 970 19.21 -2.54 25.86
CA GLN A 970 19.03 -1.34 25.04
C GLN A 970 20.33 -0.56 24.97
N THR A 971 20.88 -0.40 23.76
CA THR A 971 22.15 0.32 23.55
C THR A 971 21.98 1.41 22.50
N ASN A 972 22.23 2.67 22.86
CA ASN A 972 22.20 3.80 21.94
C ASN A 972 23.59 4.45 21.87
N TYR A 973 24.20 4.44 20.69
CA TYR A 973 25.48 5.08 20.39
C TYR A 973 25.30 6.41 19.62
N GLY A 974 24.22 6.55 18.85
CA GLY A 974 23.94 7.74 18.06
C GLY A 974 23.43 8.93 18.88
N PRO A 975 23.59 10.17 18.40
CA PRO A 975 23.01 11.33 19.05
C PRO A 975 21.48 11.31 18.98
N VAL A 976 20.82 11.65 20.08
CA VAL A 976 19.35 11.81 20.16
C VAL A 976 19.04 13.25 20.51
N THR A 977 18.27 13.95 19.68
CA THR A 977 18.03 15.39 19.82
C THR A 977 16.57 15.75 19.54
N ALA A 978 15.98 16.59 20.39
CA ALA A 978 14.64 17.13 20.21
C ALA A 978 14.67 18.66 20.33
N PHE A 979 14.08 19.35 19.36
CA PHE A 979 13.94 20.80 19.34
C PHE A 979 12.47 21.18 19.22
N ALA A 980 11.97 21.97 20.16
CA ALA A 980 10.64 22.56 20.09
C ALA A 980 10.76 24.09 20.21
N THR A 981 10.27 24.81 19.20
CA THR A 981 10.25 26.28 19.19
C THR A 981 8.82 26.76 19.15
N GLY A 982 8.38 27.44 20.20
CA GLY A 982 7.00 27.94 20.30
C GLY A 982 6.76 29.28 19.62
N ASN A 983 5.49 29.67 19.65
CA ASN A 983 4.94 30.91 19.11
C ASN A 983 5.75 32.18 19.47
N ARG A 984 5.99 33.06 18.48
CA ARG A 984 6.71 34.33 18.66
C ARG A 984 5.81 35.54 18.38
N LEU A 985 5.15 36.06 19.42
CA LEU A 985 4.36 37.29 19.31
C LEU A 985 5.21 38.57 19.24
N THR A 986 5.06 39.36 18.17
CA THR A 986 5.60 40.72 18.10
C THR A 986 4.46 41.74 18.02
N MET A 987 4.29 42.59 19.04
CA MET A 987 3.28 43.67 19.05
C MET A 987 3.85 44.98 19.60
N PRO A 988 3.64 46.12 18.92
CA PRO A 988 3.81 47.44 19.53
C PRO A 988 2.59 47.77 20.41
N LEU A 989 2.78 47.75 21.73
CA LEU A 989 1.71 47.99 22.73
C LEU A 989 1.08 49.39 22.68
N SER A 990 1.71 50.36 22.01
CA SER A 990 1.16 51.71 21.79
C SER A 990 -0.04 51.75 20.82
N ALA A 991 -0.47 50.60 20.31
CA ALA A 991 -1.46 50.45 19.25
C ALA A 991 -2.70 49.62 19.68
N MET A 992 -3.16 49.67 20.94
CA MET A 992 -4.41 49.02 21.36
C MET A 992 -5.35 50.02 22.04
N THR A 993 -6.62 50.11 21.62
CA THR A 993 -7.63 51.02 22.20
C THR A 993 -8.98 50.32 22.37
N GLY A 994 -9.46 50.18 23.61
CA GLY A 994 -10.74 49.52 23.90
C GLY A 994 -10.81 48.04 23.53
N SER A 995 -9.65 47.38 23.40
CA SER A 995 -9.49 46.00 22.93
C SER A 995 -9.04 45.06 24.04
N SER A 996 -9.34 43.77 23.93
CA SER A 996 -8.84 42.71 24.82
C SER A 996 -7.81 41.83 24.11
N PHE A 997 -6.82 41.38 24.87
CA PHE A 997 -5.82 40.43 24.43
C PHE A 997 -5.61 39.36 25.50
N ALA A 998 -5.64 38.09 25.10
CA ALA A 998 -5.39 36.95 25.98
C ALA A 998 -4.38 35.99 25.35
N LEU A 999 -3.35 35.64 26.12
CA LEU A 999 -2.37 34.61 25.81
C LEU A 999 -2.39 33.57 26.93
N THR A 1000 -2.99 32.39 26.71
CA THR A 1000 -3.30 31.45 27.80
C THR A 1000 -3.14 29.99 27.39
N GLY A 1001 -2.55 29.14 28.24
CA GLY A 1001 -2.57 27.69 28.03
C GLY A 1001 -1.74 27.16 26.85
N ASN A 1002 -0.83 27.96 26.27
CA ASN A 1002 0.08 27.50 25.22
C ASN A 1002 1.23 26.66 25.81
N GLN A 1003 1.63 25.56 25.16
CA GLN A 1003 2.63 24.61 25.64
C GLN A 1003 3.76 24.39 24.62
N VAL A 1004 5.01 24.32 25.09
CA VAL A 1004 6.18 23.92 24.28
C VAL A 1004 6.92 22.82 25.03
N SER A 1005 7.18 21.68 24.38
CA SER A 1005 7.85 20.54 25.01
C SER A 1005 8.88 19.89 24.06
N ALA A 1006 10.07 19.62 24.57
CA ALA A 1006 11.08 18.85 23.86
C ALA A 1006 11.57 17.71 24.77
N VAL A 1007 11.54 16.47 24.27
CA VAL A 1007 11.95 15.26 25.00
C VAL A 1007 12.94 14.48 24.14
N ALA A 1008 14.15 14.25 24.66
CA ALA A 1008 15.15 13.40 24.02
C ALA A 1008 15.58 12.30 24.99
N ILE A 1009 15.38 11.04 24.61
CA ILE A 1009 15.70 9.87 25.43
C ILE A 1009 16.55 8.89 24.63
N GLY A 1010 17.74 8.57 25.14
CA GLY A 1010 18.62 7.56 24.51
C GLY A 1010 17.98 6.17 24.51
N ASN A 1011 17.61 5.67 25.69
CA ASN A 1011 16.97 4.37 25.89
C ASN A 1011 15.82 4.49 26.90
N GLN A 1012 14.66 3.92 26.59
CA GLN A 1012 13.56 3.73 27.52
C GLN A 1012 13.10 2.27 27.47
N ALA A 1013 13.06 1.61 28.63
CA ALA A 1013 12.56 0.24 28.73
C ALA A 1013 11.62 0.09 29.93
N ILE A 1014 10.46 -0.53 29.70
CA ILE A 1014 9.50 -0.90 30.74
C ILE A 1014 9.34 -2.42 30.71
N ASN A 1015 9.66 -3.09 31.82
CA ASN A 1015 9.50 -4.52 31.96
C ASN A 1015 8.48 -4.81 33.05
N THR A 1016 7.43 -5.54 32.72
CA THR A 1016 6.37 -5.93 33.67
C THR A 1016 6.24 -7.44 33.69
N VAL A 1017 6.34 -8.04 34.87
CA VAL A 1017 6.03 -9.46 35.10
C VAL A 1017 4.82 -9.53 36.02
N THR A 1018 3.73 -10.11 35.52
CA THR A 1018 2.50 -10.31 36.30
C THR A 1018 2.26 -11.79 36.50
N SER A 1019 2.09 -12.22 37.74
CA SER A 1019 1.69 -13.58 38.10
C SER A 1019 0.33 -13.53 38.80
N LEU A 1020 -0.66 -14.17 38.19
CA LEU A 1020 -2.01 -14.33 38.74
C LEU A 1020 -2.14 -15.75 39.27
N ARG A 1021 -2.52 -15.89 40.54
CA ARG A 1021 -2.83 -17.17 41.18
C ARG A 1021 -4.32 -17.40 41.25
#